data_AF-A0A7Y6XNR1-F1
#
_entry.id   AF-A0A7Y6XNR1-F1
#
_cell.length_a   1.000
_cell.length_b   1.000
_cell.length_c   1.000
_cell.angle_alpha   90.00
_cell.angle_beta   90.00
_cell.angle_gamma   90.00
#
_symmetry.space_group_name_H-M   'P 1'
#
loop_
_entity.id
_entity.type
_entity.pdbx_description
1 polymer ?
#
loop_
_entity_poly.entity_id
_entity_poly.type
_entity_poly.pdbx_seq_one_letter_code
_entity_poly.pdbx_strand_id
1 'polypeptide(L)'
;MKSFVQRIKEQNQLPKSREIRTPKDSFIKGAFWGLLLLSLFIMGFAGFYFRTGLPIYLQAAAYIVIGIVAFYIFRWAASILKAITDYFPIRYISLILAVIGIVMLGREMRLSWPQDVLNFTLASLISGAIFLGGSIYSLIKKQGSLVFCGFGILLGLACFYLPVYQILPSGEDPNPIHFEPVAHKNLSEMGIENPGMPGDYEVEYFTYGSGNNKRRPEFGDSVNYKTPTVDASLMLPEWTGKKKKWRERYWGFGIEEAPINGRVWMPNKEGKSPIVLIVHGNHGMEHYSDPGYQYLGELLASRGFITVSVDENYINGTWSGDFRGKEMPIRAWLLLKHLQQWQSWNYDPSSALFEKADLDNVILIGHSRGGEAVSIAAQYNVLEYFPDNANVKFDFNFGIKGLVTIAPTDQRYFRRMELKNINYLSLQGSYDADEASFFGLRQYQRISYDDSIDYFKAGVLVHRANHGQFNSIWGRRDYGEPFGWFLNTGPLITGEDQRKVAKVYISAFAESVFNHKDEYEPAFKNSASIQEWLPETVFLNSYTSSKESILVNYEDDIDLTTTPIGSSVASNMLVWREEPLMMRGGETQGTNAVILGWDNDSIDAISHYDITLSNPFSTIGMKELTMTLGRSSDSKFKVADTVDVDFGIELITEFDTLSTSLANYKKLAPKLKVKYMKLDEMNGSFGGNWEIATESVSIPLQSFGADSVDVKSIRFIFDQSKKGLIALDNIGFRKF
;
A
#
# COMPACT_ATOMS: atom_id res chain seq x y z
N MET A 1 -2.03 0.95 66.78
CA MET A 1 -1.57 1.02 65.37
C MET A 1 -2.76 0.82 64.44
N LYS A 2 -2.97 1.68 63.43
CA LYS A 2 -4.04 1.46 62.43
C LYS A 2 -3.77 0.19 61.63
N SER A 3 -4.81 -0.58 61.33
CA SER A 3 -4.67 -1.78 60.48
C SER A 3 -4.19 -1.41 59.08
N PHE A 4 -3.55 -2.35 58.37
CA PHE A 4 -3.12 -2.16 56.98
C PHE A 4 -4.26 -1.62 56.10
N VAL A 5 -5.44 -2.24 56.21
CA VAL A 5 -6.66 -1.83 55.50
C VAL A 5 -7.10 -0.42 55.89
N GLN A 6 -7.01 -0.05 57.17
CA GLN A 6 -7.40 1.28 57.63
C GLN A 6 -6.44 2.37 57.10
N ARG A 7 -5.13 2.09 57.04
CA ARG A 7 -4.15 3.02 56.45
C ARG A 7 -4.41 3.26 54.96
N ILE A 8 -4.74 2.21 54.20
CA ILE A 8 -5.10 2.32 52.78
C ILE A 8 -6.42 3.06 52.59
N LYS A 9 -7.41 2.78 53.43
CA LYS A 9 -8.73 3.44 53.38
C LYS A 9 -8.61 4.95 53.58
N GLU A 10 -7.69 5.40 54.43
CA GLU A 10 -7.43 6.83 54.64
C GLU A 10 -6.81 7.52 53.43
N GLN A 11 -5.92 6.86 52.69
CA GLN A 11 -5.38 7.42 51.45
C GLN A 11 -6.43 7.53 50.33
N ASN A 12 -7.45 6.67 50.35
CA ASN A 12 -8.52 6.68 49.36
C ASN A 12 -9.67 7.64 49.68
N GLN A 13 -9.78 8.13 50.91
CA GLN A 13 -10.80 9.11 51.27
C GLN A 13 -10.49 10.47 50.65
N LEU A 14 -11.46 11.06 49.96
CA LEU A 14 -11.42 12.46 49.51
C LEU A 14 -12.01 13.36 50.61
N PRO A 15 -11.65 14.66 50.64
CA PRO A 15 -12.26 15.60 51.58
C PRO A 15 -13.79 15.60 51.40
N LYS A 16 -14.53 15.29 52.47
CA LYS A 16 -16.00 15.37 52.43
C LYS A 16 -16.41 16.81 52.23
N SER A 17 -17.57 17.07 51.63
CA SER A 17 -18.00 18.45 51.34
C SER A 17 -18.07 19.36 52.57
N ARG A 18 -18.26 18.80 53.77
CA ARG A 18 -18.24 19.51 55.07
C ARG A 18 -16.82 19.79 55.62
N GLU A 19 -15.81 19.13 55.06
CA GLU A 19 -14.39 19.21 55.45
C GLU A 19 -13.56 20.12 54.54
N ILE A 20 -14.15 20.60 53.43
CA ILE A 20 -13.46 21.50 52.47
C ILE A 20 -13.42 22.91 53.07
N ARG A 21 -12.34 23.21 53.77
CA ARG A 21 -12.17 24.50 54.47
C ARG A 21 -11.08 25.38 53.87
N THR A 22 -10.22 24.81 53.03
CA THR A 22 -9.09 25.53 52.43
C THR A 22 -9.13 25.53 50.90
N PRO A 23 -8.51 26.55 50.25
CA PRO A 23 -8.30 26.55 48.81
C PRO A 23 -7.66 25.26 48.28
N LYS A 24 -6.72 24.72 49.06
CA LYS A 24 -6.02 23.47 48.77
C LYS A 24 -6.97 22.27 48.74
N ASP A 25 -7.88 22.16 49.72
CA ASP A 25 -8.84 21.05 49.76
C ASP A 25 -9.82 21.08 48.59
N SER A 26 -10.26 22.28 48.20
CA SER A 26 -11.09 22.50 47.01
C SER A 26 -10.35 22.10 45.74
N PHE A 27 -9.12 22.58 45.55
CA PHE A 27 -8.32 22.28 44.37
C PHE A 27 -8.06 20.77 44.23
N ILE A 28 -7.68 20.09 45.32
CA ILE A 28 -7.45 18.64 45.31
C ILE A 28 -8.72 17.87 44.95
N LYS A 29 -9.87 18.28 45.47
CA LYS A 29 -11.14 17.63 45.14
C LYS A 29 -11.54 17.86 43.68
N GLY A 30 -11.25 19.05 43.14
CA GLY A 30 -11.38 19.34 41.73
C GLY A 30 -10.45 18.49 40.86
N ALA A 31 -9.18 18.37 41.24
CA ALA A 31 -8.20 17.54 40.54
C ALA A 31 -8.61 16.06 40.51
N PHE A 32 -9.21 15.55 41.59
CA PHE A 32 -9.82 14.21 41.59
C PHE A 32 -10.89 14.07 40.49
N TRP A 33 -11.84 15.00 40.42
CA TRP A 33 -12.89 14.96 39.40
C TRP A 33 -12.33 15.11 38.00
N GLY A 34 -11.33 15.98 37.81
CA GLY A 34 -10.63 16.14 36.54
C GLY A 34 -9.97 14.83 36.07
N LEU A 35 -9.21 14.18 36.95
CA LEU A 35 -8.53 12.91 36.62
C LEU A 35 -9.50 11.74 36.43
N LEU A 36 -10.60 11.70 37.18
CA LEU A 36 -11.67 10.73 36.95
C LEU A 36 -12.31 10.95 35.58
N LEU A 37 -12.71 12.19 35.25
CA LEU A 37 -13.31 12.51 33.96
C LEU A 37 -12.36 12.22 32.80
N LEU A 38 -11.07 12.52 32.95
CA LEU A 38 -10.04 12.13 31.96
C LEU A 38 -10.00 10.61 31.77
N SER A 39 -10.03 9.84 32.86
CA SER A 39 -10.02 8.38 32.79
C SER A 39 -11.25 7.82 32.07
N LEU A 40 -12.43 8.39 32.35
CA LEU A 40 -13.67 8.00 31.68
C LEU A 40 -13.66 8.40 30.21
N PHE A 41 -13.10 9.57 29.87
CA PHE A 41 -12.90 10.00 28.50
C PHE A 41 -11.99 9.03 27.74
N ILE A 42 -10.83 8.67 28.30
CA ILE A 42 -9.88 7.72 27.68
C ILE A 42 -10.56 6.38 27.40
N MET A 43 -11.31 5.85 28.37
CA MET A 43 -12.03 4.58 28.19
C MET A 43 -13.17 4.69 27.19
N GLY A 44 -14.00 5.73 27.28
CA GLY A 44 -15.08 5.97 26.31
C GLY A 44 -14.53 6.15 24.89
N PHE A 45 -13.41 6.86 24.75
CA PHE A 45 -12.69 7.07 23.51
C PHE A 45 -12.13 5.75 22.95
N ALA A 46 -11.49 4.92 23.78
CA ALA A 46 -11.05 3.58 23.36
C ALA A 46 -12.23 2.71 22.91
N GLY A 47 -13.35 2.74 23.64
CA GLY A 47 -14.57 2.01 23.28
C GLY A 47 -15.24 2.51 22.01
N PHE A 48 -15.17 3.81 21.73
CA PHE A 48 -15.73 4.43 20.54
C PHE A 48 -15.01 3.97 19.26
N TYR A 49 -13.67 3.91 19.29
CA TYR A 49 -12.88 3.49 18.14
C TYR A 49 -12.68 1.98 18.04
N PHE A 50 -13.01 1.23 19.10
CA PHE A 50 -12.85 -0.22 19.06
C PHE A 50 -13.97 -0.87 18.24
N ARG A 51 -13.66 -1.38 17.06
CA ARG A 51 -14.66 -1.96 16.15
C ARG A 51 -14.85 -3.45 16.44
N THR A 52 -15.91 -3.79 17.18
CA THR A 52 -16.27 -5.20 17.48
C THR A 52 -17.45 -5.74 16.67
N GLY A 53 -18.11 -4.87 15.90
CA GLY A 53 -19.40 -5.15 15.27
C GLY A 53 -20.62 -4.86 16.15
N LEU A 54 -20.41 -4.44 17.40
CA LEU A 54 -21.46 -3.89 18.27
C LEU A 54 -21.73 -2.41 17.94
N PRO A 55 -22.92 -1.88 18.28
CA PRO A 55 -23.18 -0.45 18.17
C PRO A 55 -22.17 0.37 18.96
N ILE A 56 -21.57 1.38 18.31
CA ILE A 56 -20.47 2.20 18.85
C ILE A 56 -20.83 2.81 20.22
N TYR A 57 -22.05 3.33 20.37
CA TYR A 57 -22.50 3.95 21.62
C TYR A 57 -22.62 2.95 22.78
N LEU A 58 -23.07 1.73 22.50
CA LEU A 58 -23.16 0.67 23.50
C LEU A 58 -21.76 0.27 23.99
N GLN A 59 -20.81 0.20 23.06
CA GLN A 59 -19.44 -0.15 23.34
C GLN A 59 -18.71 0.92 24.15
N ALA A 60 -18.85 2.19 23.76
CA ALA A 60 -18.31 3.32 24.51
C ALA A 60 -18.90 3.35 25.94
N ALA A 61 -20.22 3.16 26.10
CA ALA A 61 -20.85 3.10 27.41
C ALA A 61 -20.32 1.96 28.29
N ALA A 62 -20.17 0.75 27.73
CA ALA A 62 -19.59 -0.38 28.45
C ALA A 62 -18.15 -0.09 28.92
N TYR A 63 -17.34 0.53 28.06
CA TYR A 63 -15.98 0.93 28.41
C TYR A 63 -15.94 1.98 29.51
N ILE A 64 -16.85 2.96 29.51
CA ILE A 64 -16.96 3.95 30.58
C ILE A 64 -17.28 3.27 31.92
N VAL A 65 -18.22 2.31 31.94
CA VAL A 65 -18.54 1.55 33.16
C VAL A 65 -17.33 0.77 33.68
N ILE A 66 -16.60 0.09 32.78
CA ILE A 66 -15.33 -0.58 33.12
C ILE A 66 -14.32 0.43 33.68
N GLY A 67 -14.21 1.60 33.05
CA GLY A 67 -13.33 2.68 33.48
C GLY A 67 -13.63 3.20 34.88
N ILE A 68 -14.91 3.34 35.25
CA ILE A 68 -15.31 3.73 36.62
C ILE A 68 -14.74 2.71 37.62
N VAL A 69 -15.00 1.42 37.42
CA VAL A 69 -14.57 0.36 38.33
C VAL A 69 -13.05 0.28 38.38
N ALA A 70 -12.39 0.25 37.22
CA ALA A 70 -10.95 0.15 37.09
C ALA A 70 -10.20 1.31 37.76
N PHE A 71 -10.72 2.54 37.64
CA PHE A 71 -10.10 3.72 38.25
C PHE A 71 -10.00 3.58 39.77
N TYR A 72 -11.08 3.16 40.43
CA TYR A 72 -11.06 2.93 41.88
C TYR A 72 -10.17 1.76 42.28
N ILE A 73 -10.13 0.67 41.48
CA ILE A 73 -9.24 -0.47 41.72
C ILE A 73 -7.77 -0.05 41.62
N PHE A 74 -7.37 0.61 40.54
CA PHE A 74 -5.99 1.06 40.35
C PHE A 74 -5.57 2.08 41.41
N ARG A 75 -6.47 3.00 41.80
CA ARG A 75 -6.21 3.92 42.89
C ARG A 75 -6.00 3.19 44.22
N TRP A 76 -6.83 2.20 44.51
CA TRP A 76 -6.71 1.39 45.72
C TRP A 76 -5.39 0.61 45.72
N ALA A 77 -5.05 -0.04 44.61
CA ALA A 77 -3.79 -0.75 44.44
C ALA A 77 -2.58 0.17 44.60
N ALA A 78 -2.60 1.35 43.97
CA ALA A 78 -1.55 2.36 44.12
C ALA A 78 -1.41 2.87 45.57
N SER A 79 -2.50 2.86 46.35
CA SER A 79 -2.47 3.25 47.76
C SER A 79 -1.76 2.24 48.67
N ILE A 80 -1.52 1.00 48.21
CA ILE A 80 -0.70 0.01 48.92
C ILE A 80 0.73 0.51 49.13
N LEU A 81 1.24 1.38 48.24
CA LEU A 81 2.56 2.02 48.39
C LEU A 81 2.72 2.75 49.74
N LYS A 82 1.62 3.20 50.35
CA LYS A 82 1.64 3.82 51.69
C LYS A 82 2.06 2.87 52.79
N ALA A 83 1.86 1.56 52.61
CA ALA A 83 2.34 0.57 53.55
C ALA A 83 3.84 0.29 53.41
N ILE A 84 4.44 0.68 52.29
CA ILE A 84 5.84 0.43 51.94
C ILE A 84 6.70 1.67 52.23
N THR A 85 6.17 2.87 51.98
CA THR A 85 6.90 4.12 52.19
C THR A 85 5.99 5.26 52.65
N ASP A 86 6.52 6.08 53.56
CA ASP A 86 5.91 7.33 54.01
C ASP A 86 6.50 8.57 53.33
N TYR A 87 7.53 8.41 52.49
CA TYR A 87 8.29 9.50 51.90
C TYR A 87 7.46 10.35 50.92
N PHE A 88 6.52 9.72 50.22
CA PHE A 88 5.74 10.38 49.19
C PHE A 88 4.28 10.62 49.61
N PRO A 89 3.62 11.66 49.06
CA PRO A 89 2.21 11.92 49.34
C PRO A 89 1.31 10.97 48.54
N ILE A 90 1.22 9.71 48.99
CA ILE A 90 0.54 8.60 48.29
C ILE A 90 -0.91 8.91 47.93
N ARG A 91 -1.63 9.68 48.77
CA ARG A 91 -2.99 10.15 48.46
C ARG A 91 -3.11 10.82 47.09
N TYR A 92 -2.09 11.56 46.64
CA TYR A 92 -2.10 12.26 45.34
C TYR A 92 -1.50 11.39 44.24
N ILE A 93 -0.40 10.71 44.54
CA ILE A 93 0.25 9.81 43.59
C ILE A 93 -0.70 8.69 43.14
N SER A 94 -1.54 8.19 44.04
CA SER A 94 -2.54 7.16 43.70
C SER A 94 -3.55 7.61 42.64
N LEU A 95 -3.83 8.91 42.49
CA LEU A 95 -4.70 9.42 41.43
C LEU A 95 -3.99 9.38 40.07
N ILE A 96 -2.73 9.81 40.03
CA ILE A 96 -1.90 9.78 38.82
C ILE A 96 -1.69 8.33 38.38
N LEU A 97 -1.32 7.45 39.31
CA LEU A 97 -1.14 6.02 39.05
C LEU A 97 -2.45 5.34 38.60
N ALA A 98 -3.61 5.80 39.06
CA ALA A 98 -4.89 5.31 38.58
C ALA A 98 -5.14 5.67 37.10
N VAL A 99 -4.82 6.91 36.69
CA VAL A 99 -4.93 7.31 35.27
C VAL A 99 -3.93 6.53 34.41
N ILE A 100 -2.69 6.32 34.87
CA ILE A 100 -1.70 5.49 34.18
C ILE A 100 -2.24 4.06 34.01
N GLY A 101 -2.79 3.47 35.08
CA GLY A 101 -3.43 2.14 35.02
C GLY A 101 -4.61 2.10 34.04
N ILE A 102 -5.40 3.16 33.95
CA ILE A 102 -6.49 3.28 32.96
C ILE A 102 -5.95 3.31 31.54
N VAL A 103 -4.87 4.05 31.26
CA VAL A 103 -4.25 4.05 29.93
C VAL A 103 -3.71 2.68 29.57
N MET A 104 -3.04 1.99 30.51
CA MET A 104 -2.55 0.62 30.31
C MET A 104 -3.71 -0.33 30.00
N LEU A 105 -4.81 -0.26 30.77
CA LEU A 105 -6.02 -1.04 30.50
C LEU A 105 -6.60 -0.68 29.12
N GLY A 106 -6.69 0.61 28.80
CA GLY A 106 -7.18 1.09 27.50
C GLY A 106 -6.38 0.51 26.34
N ARG A 107 -5.05 0.40 26.47
CA ARG A 107 -4.18 -0.22 25.46
C ARG A 107 -4.47 -1.70 25.26
N GLU A 108 -4.58 -2.46 26.35
CA GLU A 108 -5.02 -3.86 26.29
C GLU A 108 -6.41 -3.99 25.67
N MET A 109 -7.23 -2.96 25.83
CA MET A 109 -8.58 -2.82 25.29
C MET A 109 -8.62 -2.05 23.97
N ARG A 110 -7.51 -2.02 23.21
CA ARG A 110 -7.37 -1.50 21.83
C ARG A 110 -7.38 0.03 21.66
N LEU A 111 -6.89 0.77 22.64
CA LEU A 111 -6.51 2.17 22.45
C LEU A 111 -5.22 2.26 21.61
N SER A 112 -5.35 2.59 20.32
CA SER A 112 -4.24 2.66 19.36
C SER A 112 -3.50 4.01 19.35
N TRP A 113 -3.27 4.64 20.51
CA TRP A 113 -2.46 5.86 20.56
C TRP A 113 -0.97 5.51 20.40
N PRO A 114 -0.18 6.23 19.57
CA PRO A 114 1.20 5.84 19.29
C PRO A 114 2.10 5.89 20.52
N GLN A 115 3.02 4.93 20.63
CA GLN A 115 3.90 4.79 21.78
C GLN A 115 4.91 5.95 21.88
N ASP A 116 5.38 6.47 20.74
CA ASP A 116 6.39 7.53 20.64
C ASP A 116 5.94 8.80 21.36
N VAL A 117 4.67 9.18 21.21
CA VAL A 117 4.08 10.37 21.84
C VAL A 117 3.28 10.09 23.11
N LEU A 118 3.07 8.82 23.49
CA LEU A 118 2.15 8.45 24.56
C LEU A 118 2.54 9.07 25.90
N ASN A 119 3.82 9.03 26.26
CA ASN A 119 4.28 9.52 27.56
C ASN A 119 4.09 11.04 27.69
N PHE A 120 4.46 11.79 26.64
CA PHE A 120 4.23 13.23 26.56
C PHE A 120 2.73 13.56 26.63
N THR A 121 1.94 12.87 25.81
CA THR A 121 0.48 13.04 25.77
C THR A 121 -0.12 12.83 27.16
N LEU A 122 0.25 11.73 27.82
CA LEU A 122 -0.28 11.38 29.14
C LEU A 122 0.11 12.38 30.22
N ALA A 123 1.37 12.80 30.26
CA ALA A 123 1.84 13.82 31.20
C ALA A 123 1.11 15.15 31.01
N SER A 124 0.88 15.54 29.76
CA SER A 124 0.13 16.75 29.40
C SER A 124 -1.33 16.63 29.81
N LEU A 125 -2.03 15.56 29.46
CA LEU A 125 -3.44 15.36 29.81
C LEU A 125 -3.66 15.27 31.32
N ILE A 126 -2.79 14.58 32.08
CA ILE A 126 -2.86 14.51 33.54
C ILE A 126 -2.68 15.90 34.16
N SER A 127 -1.66 16.65 33.71
CA SER A 127 -1.44 18.02 34.17
C SER A 127 -2.64 18.90 33.86
N GLY A 128 -3.17 18.79 32.64
CA GLY A 128 -4.36 19.50 32.19
C GLY A 128 -5.58 19.23 33.06
N ALA A 129 -5.86 17.96 33.33
CA ALA A 129 -6.97 17.53 34.17
C ALA A 129 -6.86 18.02 35.64
N ILE A 130 -5.64 18.03 36.20
CA ILE A 130 -5.38 18.53 37.56
C ILE A 130 -5.67 20.03 37.64
N PHE A 131 -5.09 20.83 36.74
CA PHE A 131 -5.23 22.29 36.77
C PHE A 131 -6.64 22.74 36.40
N LEU A 132 -7.24 22.15 35.36
CA LEU A 132 -8.59 22.50 34.92
C LEU A 132 -9.63 22.11 35.97
N GLY A 133 -9.62 20.85 36.42
CA GLY A 133 -10.56 20.37 37.43
C GLY A 133 -10.38 21.08 38.78
N GLY A 134 -9.14 21.26 39.22
CA GLY A 134 -8.81 21.95 40.47
C GLY A 134 -9.25 23.40 40.49
N SER A 135 -8.99 24.15 39.42
CA SER A 135 -9.36 25.56 39.31
C SER A 135 -10.87 25.77 39.17
N ILE A 136 -11.56 25.01 38.31
CA ILE A 136 -13.02 25.10 38.15
C ILE A 136 -13.72 24.81 39.47
N TYR A 137 -13.34 23.72 40.15
CA TYR A 137 -13.98 23.36 41.41
C TYR A 137 -13.72 24.40 42.51
N SER A 138 -12.51 24.97 42.56
CA SER A 138 -12.16 26.04 43.51
C SER A 138 -12.97 27.32 43.29
N LEU A 139 -13.25 27.68 42.02
CA LEU A 139 -14.14 28.78 41.68
C LEU A 139 -15.60 28.50 42.05
N ILE A 140 -16.12 27.30 41.74
CA ILE A 140 -17.48 26.88 42.13
C ILE A 140 -17.67 26.96 43.65
N LYS A 141 -16.64 26.62 44.43
CA LYS A 141 -16.66 26.70 45.89
C LYS A 141 -16.29 28.08 46.44
N LYS A 142 -15.98 29.06 45.58
CA LYS A 142 -15.54 30.41 45.97
C LYS A 142 -14.36 30.39 46.96
N GLN A 143 -13.46 29.42 46.80
CA GLN A 143 -12.35 29.15 47.71
C GLN A 143 -10.98 29.34 47.04
N GLY A 144 -10.90 29.90 45.82
CA GLY A 144 -9.64 30.16 45.13
C GLY A 144 -9.52 31.60 44.64
N SER A 145 -8.29 32.10 44.52
CA SER A 145 -8.01 33.38 43.87
C SER A 145 -8.45 33.32 42.40
N LEU A 146 -9.19 34.34 41.95
CA LEU A 146 -9.62 34.46 40.54
C LEU A 146 -8.43 34.42 39.59
N VAL A 147 -7.33 35.09 39.94
CA VAL A 147 -6.10 35.13 39.12
C VAL A 147 -5.46 33.74 39.04
N PHE A 148 -5.29 33.08 40.18
CA PHE A 148 -4.69 31.73 40.22
C PHE A 148 -5.55 30.70 39.48
N CYS A 149 -6.87 30.72 39.71
CA CYS A 149 -7.77 29.79 39.04
C CYS A 149 -7.87 30.09 37.54
N GLY A 150 -7.88 31.37 37.14
CA GLY A 150 -7.85 31.78 35.74
C GLY A 150 -6.58 31.28 35.05
N PHE A 151 -5.41 31.48 35.66
CA PHE A 151 -4.15 30.95 35.15
C PHE A 151 -4.17 29.41 35.07
N GLY A 152 -4.66 28.72 36.10
CA GLY A 152 -4.77 27.27 36.09
C GLY A 152 -5.74 26.74 35.03
N ILE A 153 -6.84 27.44 34.74
CA ILE A 153 -7.72 27.08 33.62
C ILE A 153 -6.98 27.23 32.30
N LEU A 154 -6.30 28.36 32.06
CA LEU A 154 -5.53 28.59 30.83
C LEU A 154 -4.43 27.54 30.65
N LEU A 155 -3.66 27.25 31.71
CA LEU A 155 -2.64 26.20 31.70
C LEU A 155 -3.27 24.83 31.44
N GLY A 156 -4.40 24.54 32.08
CA GLY A 156 -5.13 23.29 31.89
C GLY A 156 -5.56 23.08 30.45
N LEU A 157 -6.14 24.12 29.83
CA LEU A 157 -6.54 24.12 28.42
C LEU A 157 -5.33 23.98 27.49
N ALA A 158 -4.23 24.70 27.76
CA ALA A 158 -2.99 24.58 26.99
C ALA A 158 -2.44 23.14 27.02
N CYS A 159 -2.45 22.49 28.19
CA CYS A 159 -2.04 21.09 28.34
C CYS A 159 -2.94 20.11 27.56
N PHE A 160 -4.23 20.39 27.42
CA PHE A 160 -5.11 19.58 26.55
C PHE A 160 -4.88 19.86 25.06
N TYR A 161 -4.56 21.10 24.71
CA TYR A 161 -4.31 21.52 23.34
C TYR A 161 -3.01 20.95 22.77
N LEU A 162 -1.92 20.89 23.54
CA LEU A 162 -0.59 20.49 23.03
C LEU A 162 -0.58 19.14 22.27
N PRO A 163 -1.14 18.03 22.81
CA PRO A 163 -1.16 16.76 22.07
C PRO A 163 -2.14 16.79 20.88
N VAL A 164 -3.22 17.55 20.98
CA VAL A 164 -4.23 17.68 19.91
C VAL A 164 -3.68 18.50 18.74
N TYR A 165 -2.91 19.55 19.03
CA TYR A 165 -2.30 20.41 18.02
C TYR A 165 -1.44 19.64 17.02
N GLN A 166 -0.75 18.58 17.47
CA GLN A 166 0.09 17.75 16.61
C GLN A 166 -0.71 16.96 15.55
N ILE A 167 -2.00 16.70 15.79
CA ILE A 167 -2.86 15.91 14.90
C ILE A 167 -3.84 16.75 14.08
N LEU A 168 -4.05 18.03 14.42
CA LEU A 168 -4.98 18.92 13.70
C LEU A 168 -4.59 19.20 12.24
N PRO A 169 -3.33 19.56 11.91
CA PRO A 169 -2.94 19.81 10.53
C PRO A 169 -2.92 18.52 9.71
N SER A 170 -3.11 18.59 8.40
CA SER A 170 -2.92 17.42 7.51
C SER A 170 -1.46 16.97 7.42
N GLY A 171 -0.52 17.86 7.77
CA GLY A 171 0.92 17.72 7.60
C GLY A 171 1.43 18.55 6.42
N GLU A 172 2.68 18.35 6.02
CA GLU A 172 3.38 19.14 4.99
C GLU A 172 4.17 18.24 4.04
N ASP A 173 4.49 18.74 2.85
CA ASP A 173 5.42 18.08 1.93
C ASP A 173 6.84 18.64 2.15
N PRO A 174 7.75 17.88 2.80
CA PRO A 174 9.11 18.34 3.03
C PRO A 174 10.00 18.28 1.78
N ASN A 175 9.58 17.58 0.72
CA ASN A 175 10.38 17.41 -0.51
C ASN A 175 9.50 17.62 -1.75
N PRO A 176 8.93 18.83 -1.96
CA PRO A 176 8.12 19.08 -3.14
C PRO A 176 8.95 18.90 -4.41
N ILE A 177 8.37 18.23 -5.40
CA ILE A 177 9.03 17.92 -6.66
C ILE A 177 8.34 18.69 -7.79
N HIS A 178 9.13 19.46 -8.54
CA HIS A 178 8.74 19.98 -9.84
C HIS A 178 9.53 19.22 -10.91
N PHE A 179 8.81 18.49 -11.76
CA PHE A 179 9.42 17.65 -12.77
C PHE A 179 8.56 17.67 -14.04
N GLU A 180 9.15 18.21 -15.10
CA GLU A 180 8.57 18.18 -16.44
C GLU A 180 9.19 17.01 -17.20
N PRO A 181 8.41 15.94 -17.49
CA PRO A 181 8.93 14.80 -18.21
C PRO A 181 9.01 15.10 -19.72
N VAL A 182 9.76 14.26 -20.44
CA VAL A 182 9.90 14.37 -21.90
C VAL A 182 9.13 13.23 -22.56
N ALA A 183 8.33 13.54 -23.59
CA ALA A 183 7.67 12.56 -24.46
C ALA A 183 7.87 12.92 -25.93
N HIS A 184 8.19 11.91 -26.74
CA HIS A 184 8.24 12.02 -28.21
C HIS A 184 6.87 11.85 -28.87
N LYS A 185 5.95 11.16 -28.19
CA LYS A 185 4.62 10.84 -28.71
C LYS A 185 3.61 11.16 -27.63
N ASN A 186 2.66 12.04 -27.95
CA ASN A 186 1.49 12.28 -27.13
C ASN A 186 0.31 11.53 -27.77
N LEU A 187 -0.32 10.63 -27.01
CA LEU A 187 -1.40 9.78 -27.52
C LEU A 187 -2.65 10.60 -27.88
N SER A 188 -2.96 11.65 -27.12
CA SER A 188 -4.08 12.56 -27.46
C SER A 188 -3.85 13.25 -28.81
N GLU A 189 -2.63 13.71 -29.08
CA GLU A 189 -2.29 14.37 -30.36
C GLU A 189 -2.37 13.40 -31.55
N MET A 190 -2.15 12.11 -31.29
CA MET A 190 -2.34 11.03 -32.26
C MET A 190 -3.81 10.65 -32.46
N GLY A 191 -4.74 11.29 -31.76
CA GLY A 191 -6.18 11.00 -31.83
C GLY A 191 -6.59 9.72 -31.08
N ILE A 192 -5.72 9.17 -30.23
CA ILE A 192 -6.04 8.00 -29.42
C ILE A 192 -6.91 8.43 -28.25
N GLU A 193 -8.02 7.73 -28.05
CA GLU A 193 -8.98 8.05 -26.99
C GLU A 193 -8.45 7.67 -25.61
N ASN A 194 -8.69 8.54 -24.62
CA ASN A 194 -8.36 8.27 -23.23
C ASN A 194 -9.15 7.05 -22.71
N PRO A 195 -8.48 5.93 -22.37
CA PRO A 195 -9.15 4.71 -21.94
C PRO A 195 -9.76 4.84 -20.54
N GLY A 196 -9.42 5.90 -19.79
CA GLY A 196 -10.06 6.25 -18.52
C GLY A 196 -11.46 6.86 -18.67
N MET A 197 -11.94 7.10 -19.89
CA MET A 197 -13.31 7.56 -20.16
C MET A 197 -14.27 6.37 -20.34
N PRO A 198 -15.56 6.52 -19.95
CA PRO A 198 -16.59 5.50 -20.21
C PRO A 198 -16.63 5.11 -21.69
N GLY A 199 -16.88 3.83 -21.96
CA GLY A 199 -17.13 3.34 -23.32
C GLY A 199 -18.59 3.46 -23.74
N ASP A 200 -18.92 2.81 -24.85
CA ASP A 200 -20.22 2.96 -25.52
C ASP A 200 -21.33 2.04 -24.99
N TYR A 201 -21.00 1.03 -24.18
CA TYR A 201 -21.99 0.07 -23.70
C TYR A 201 -22.72 0.57 -22.46
N GLU A 202 -24.05 0.39 -22.45
CA GLU A 202 -24.82 0.49 -21.21
C GLU A 202 -24.39 -0.61 -20.23
N VAL A 203 -24.48 -0.31 -18.93
CA VAL A 203 -24.00 -1.19 -17.87
C VAL A 203 -25.17 -1.70 -17.03
N GLU A 204 -25.31 -3.02 -16.95
CA GLU A 204 -26.21 -3.68 -16.01
C GLU A 204 -25.48 -3.99 -14.70
N TYR A 205 -26.12 -3.66 -13.57
CA TYR A 205 -25.61 -3.95 -12.23
C TYR A 205 -26.44 -5.02 -11.53
N PHE A 206 -25.77 -6.03 -10.97
CA PHE A 206 -26.41 -7.02 -10.12
C PHE A 206 -25.43 -7.64 -9.12
N THR A 207 -25.95 -8.41 -8.15
CA THR A 207 -25.14 -9.19 -7.22
C THR A 207 -25.45 -10.68 -7.30
N TYR A 208 -24.44 -11.49 -6.97
CA TYR A 208 -24.61 -12.90 -6.70
C TYR A 208 -24.01 -13.29 -5.35
N GLY A 209 -24.52 -14.35 -4.73
CA GLY A 209 -24.11 -14.78 -3.40
C GLY A 209 -24.99 -15.89 -2.83
N SER A 210 -24.65 -16.37 -1.63
CA SER A 210 -25.32 -17.53 -1.03
C SER A 210 -26.79 -17.29 -0.64
N GLY A 211 -27.23 -16.03 -0.58
CA GLY A 211 -28.56 -15.66 -0.13
C GLY A 211 -28.76 -15.81 1.38
N ASN A 212 -27.70 -16.08 2.14
CA ASN A 212 -27.73 -16.21 3.60
C ASN A 212 -26.72 -15.26 4.25
N ASN A 213 -27.00 -13.96 4.19
CA ASN A 213 -26.18 -12.95 4.84
C ASN A 213 -27.03 -11.83 5.46
N LYS A 214 -27.23 -11.89 6.79
CA LYS A 214 -28.05 -10.91 7.53
C LYS A 214 -27.46 -9.51 7.56
N ARG A 215 -26.13 -9.38 7.40
CA ARG A 215 -25.43 -8.10 7.48
C ARG A 215 -25.22 -7.45 6.12
N ARG A 216 -25.39 -8.22 5.05
CA ARG A 216 -25.21 -7.80 3.67
C ARG A 216 -26.42 -8.26 2.85
N PRO A 217 -27.54 -7.53 2.93
CA PRO A 217 -28.76 -7.88 2.20
C PRO A 217 -28.54 -8.10 0.70
N GLU A 218 -27.57 -7.39 0.11
CA GLU A 218 -27.17 -7.55 -1.30
C GLU A 218 -26.62 -8.95 -1.64
N PHE A 219 -26.13 -9.70 -0.65
CA PHE A 219 -25.70 -11.11 -0.77
C PHE A 219 -26.61 -12.06 0.04
N GLY A 220 -27.67 -11.50 0.63
CA GLY A 220 -28.67 -12.17 1.44
C GLY A 220 -30.02 -12.19 0.72
N ASP A 221 -31.05 -11.66 1.37
CA ASP A 221 -32.43 -11.73 0.89
C ASP A 221 -32.67 -10.97 -0.44
N SER A 222 -31.81 -9.99 -0.77
CA SER A 222 -31.94 -9.16 -1.98
C SER A 222 -31.03 -9.58 -3.14
N VAL A 223 -30.37 -10.74 -3.04
CA VAL A 223 -29.42 -11.19 -4.08
C VAL A 223 -30.14 -11.51 -5.39
N ASN A 224 -29.56 -11.09 -6.53
CA ASN A 224 -30.14 -11.37 -7.85
C ASN A 224 -29.95 -12.84 -8.25
N TYR A 225 -28.72 -13.36 -8.11
CA TYR A 225 -28.39 -14.74 -8.45
C TYR A 225 -27.87 -15.49 -7.22
N LYS A 226 -28.59 -16.54 -6.82
CA LYS A 226 -28.14 -17.39 -5.71
C LYS A 226 -27.04 -18.33 -6.18
N THR A 227 -25.99 -18.46 -5.37
CA THR A 227 -24.88 -19.40 -5.60
C THR A 227 -24.80 -20.43 -4.48
N PRO A 228 -24.26 -21.63 -4.75
CA PRO A 228 -23.80 -22.52 -3.69
C PRO A 228 -22.66 -21.87 -2.88
N THR A 229 -22.43 -22.41 -1.68
CA THR A 229 -21.23 -22.15 -0.88
C THR A 229 -20.15 -23.20 -1.16
N VAL A 230 -18.91 -22.91 -0.77
CA VAL A 230 -17.78 -23.84 -0.90
C VAL A 230 -17.17 -24.17 0.47
N ASP A 231 -16.74 -25.41 0.68
CA ASP A 231 -15.99 -25.80 1.87
C ASP A 231 -14.52 -25.43 1.71
N ALA A 232 -14.07 -24.45 2.48
CA ALA A 232 -12.71 -23.93 2.46
C ALA A 232 -11.91 -24.30 3.72
N SER A 233 -12.39 -25.27 4.51
CA SER A 233 -11.74 -25.71 5.76
C SER A 233 -10.29 -26.18 5.56
N LEU A 234 -10.00 -26.88 4.46
CA LEU A 234 -8.65 -27.31 4.10
C LEU A 234 -7.78 -26.19 3.51
N MET A 235 -8.40 -25.13 3.00
CA MET A 235 -7.69 -23.96 2.46
C MET A 235 -7.25 -22.99 3.57
N LEU A 236 -7.98 -22.95 4.70
CA LEU A 236 -7.66 -22.11 5.85
C LEU A 236 -7.83 -22.87 7.18
N PRO A 237 -6.92 -23.83 7.49
CA PRO A 237 -6.97 -24.60 8.73
C PRO A 237 -6.80 -23.75 10.00
N GLU A 238 -6.31 -22.52 9.89
CA GLU A 238 -6.22 -21.55 10.98
C GLU A 238 -7.55 -20.91 11.39
N TRP A 239 -8.63 -21.20 10.67
CA TRP A 239 -9.99 -20.84 11.07
C TRP A 239 -10.46 -21.70 12.25
N THR A 240 -9.84 -21.48 13.43
CA THR A 240 -10.12 -22.24 14.65
C THR A 240 -10.18 -21.35 15.89
N GLY A 241 -10.64 -21.92 17.01
CA GLY A 241 -10.64 -21.27 18.32
C GLY A 241 -11.41 -19.95 18.35
N LYS A 242 -10.78 -18.90 18.90
CA LYS A 242 -11.40 -17.57 19.03
C LYS A 242 -11.65 -16.91 17.67
N LYS A 243 -10.77 -17.10 16.67
CA LYS A 243 -10.93 -16.53 15.33
C LYS A 243 -12.20 -17.07 14.67
N LYS A 244 -12.37 -18.39 14.69
CA LYS A 244 -13.60 -19.08 14.24
C LYS A 244 -14.83 -18.54 14.98
N LYS A 245 -14.87 -18.70 16.31
CA LYS A 245 -16.05 -18.37 17.13
C LYS A 245 -16.60 -16.96 16.89
N TRP A 246 -15.73 -15.95 16.84
CA TRP A 246 -16.18 -14.56 16.71
C TRP A 246 -16.56 -14.21 15.27
N ARG A 247 -15.86 -14.75 14.27
CA ARG A 247 -16.18 -14.53 12.86
C ARG A 247 -17.51 -15.17 12.49
N GLU A 248 -17.74 -16.41 12.87
CA GLU A 248 -18.99 -17.12 12.57
C GLU A 248 -20.18 -16.48 13.27
N ARG A 249 -19.98 -15.99 14.49
CA ARG A 249 -21.01 -15.20 15.18
C ARG A 249 -21.30 -13.88 14.47
N TYR A 250 -20.28 -13.23 13.91
CA TYR A 250 -20.45 -11.97 13.21
C TYR A 250 -21.16 -12.19 11.86
N TRP A 251 -20.67 -13.11 11.04
CA TRP A 251 -21.14 -13.35 9.68
C TRP A 251 -22.40 -14.21 9.59
N GLY A 252 -22.57 -15.14 10.53
CA GLY A 252 -23.65 -16.12 10.51
C GLY A 252 -23.36 -17.40 9.72
N PHE A 253 -22.14 -17.56 9.20
CA PHE A 253 -21.66 -18.75 8.48
C PHE A 253 -20.19 -19.06 8.83
N GLY A 254 -19.78 -20.30 8.57
CA GLY A 254 -18.42 -20.83 8.77
C GLY A 254 -17.59 -20.89 7.50
N ILE A 255 -16.31 -21.26 7.65
CA ILE A 255 -15.41 -21.44 6.50
C ILE A 255 -15.75 -22.68 5.68
N GLU A 256 -16.48 -23.61 6.29
CA GLU A 256 -17.06 -24.80 5.67
C GLU A 256 -18.21 -24.45 4.70
N GLU A 257 -18.78 -23.25 4.82
CA GLU A 257 -19.84 -22.70 3.98
C GLU A 257 -19.43 -21.32 3.43
N ALA A 258 -18.17 -21.19 2.99
CA ALA A 258 -17.65 -19.94 2.48
C ALA A 258 -18.49 -19.47 1.26
N PRO A 259 -19.02 -18.23 1.28
CA PRO A 259 -19.91 -17.77 0.23
C PRO A 259 -19.14 -17.29 -1.00
N ILE A 260 -19.70 -17.55 -2.18
CA ILE A 260 -19.21 -17.03 -3.46
C ILE A 260 -19.97 -15.72 -3.75
N ASN A 261 -19.56 -14.62 -3.11
CA ASN A 261 -20.23 -13.32 -3.19
C ASN A 261 -19.54 -12.36 -4.16
N GLY A 262 -20.29 -11.75 -5.08
CA GLY A 262 -19.73 -10.79 -6.03
C GLY A 262 -20.72 -9.72 -6.48
N ARG A 263 -20.20 -8.51 -6.70
CA ARG A 263 -20.89 -7.41 -7.37
C ARG A 263 -20.47 -7.37 -8.82
N VAL A 264 -21.43 -7.32 -9.74
CA VAL A 264 -21.19 -7.40 -11.17
C VAL A 264 -21.64 -6.14 -11.86
N TRP A 265 -20.78 -5.63 -12.74
CA TRP A 265 -21.11 -4.66 -13.77
C TRP A 265 -20.90 -5.36 -15.11
N MET A 266 -21.98 -5.56 -15.86
CA MET A 266 -21.98 -6.31 -17.10
C MET A 266 -22.33 -5.39 -18.27
N PRO A 267 -21.57 -5.38 -19.37
CA PRO A 267 -21.95 -4.68 -20.58
C PRO A 267 -23.25 -5.25 -21.15
N ASN A 268 -24.18 -4.36 -21.52
CA ASN A 268 -25.30 -4.73 -22.37
C ASN A 268 -24.81 -4.87 -23.82
N LYS A 269 -24.27 -6.05 -24.14
CA LYS A 269 -23.65 -6.39 -25.42
C LYS A 269 -24.15 -7.74 -25.92
N GLU A 270 -24.24 -7.90 -27.24
CA GLU A 270 -24.48 -9.21 -27.87
C GLU A 270 -23.22 -10.10 -27.80
N GLY A 271 -23.43 -11.40 -27.56
CA GLY A 271 -22.35 -12.38 -27.46
C GLY A 271 -21.64 -12.39 -26.10
N LYS A 272 -20.50 -13.10 -26.05
CA LYS A 272 -19.68 -13.22 -24.85
C LYS A 272 -18.79 -12.00 -24.65
N SER A 273 -18.57 -11.65 -23.40
CA SER A 273 -17.62 -10.60 -22.99
C SER A 273 -16.48 -11.19 -22.15
N PRO A 274 -15.23 -10.75 -22.37
CA PRO A 274 -14.13 -11.03 -21.44
C PRO A 274 -14.49 -10.65 -20.02
N ILE A 275 -13.91 -11.34 -19.04
CA ILE A 275 -14.24 -11.15 -17.62
C ILE A 275 -13.03 -10.67 -16.80
N VAL A 276 -13.29 -9.71 -15.92
CA VAL A 276 -12.35 -9.11 -14.99
C VAL A 276 -12.84 -9.35 -13.57
N LEU A 277 -12.04 -10.02 -12.74
CA LEU A 277 -12.32 -10.16 -11.30
C LEU A 277 -11.41 -9.23 -10.50
N ILE A 278 -11.98 -8.50 -9.54
CA ILE A 278 -11.27 -7.59 -8.64
C ILE A 278 -11.39 -8.09 -7.21
N VAL A 279 -10.27 -8.39 -6.55
CA VAL A 279 -10.21 -8.77 -5.14
C VAL A 279 -9.56 -7.69 -4.30
N HIS A 280 -10.19 -7.35 -3.18
CA HIS A 280 -9.64 -6.40 -2.21
C HIS A 280 -8.60 -7.05 -1.29
N GLY A 281 -7.77 -6.21 -0.66
CA GLY A 281 -6.81 -6.65 0.33
C GLY A 281 -7.36 -6.81 1.74
N ASN A 282 -6.44 -6.98 2.68
CA ASN A 282 -6.79 -7.05 4.09
C ASN A 282 -7.17 -5.67 4.63
N HIS A 283 -8.40 -5.56 5.11
CA HIS A 283 -8.88 -4.40 5.87
C HIS A 283 -9.54 -4.90 7.18
N GLY A 284 -10.29 -4.07 7.91
CA GLY A 284 -11.18 -4.59 8.95
C GLY A 284 -12.35 -5.37 8.31
N MET A 285 -12.63 -6.59 8.75
CA MET A 285 -13.74 -7.41 8.21
C MET A 285 -15.12 -6.73 8.34
N GLU A 286 -15.27 -5.80 9.28
CA GLU A 286 -16.50 -5.04 9.50
C GLU A 286 -16.67 -3.87 8.52
N HIS A 287 -15.68 -3.64 7.64
CA HIS A 287 -15.60 -2.54 6.68
C HIS A 287 -15.54 -3.13 5.27
N TYR A 288 -16.69 -3.20 4.61
CA TYR A 288 -16.84 -3.89 3.32
C TYR A 288 -16.03 -3.20 2.24
N SER A 289 -15.06 -3.92 1.68
CA SER A 289 -14.09 -3.37 0.74
C SER A 289 -14.48 -3.53 -0.72
N ASP A 290 -15.32 -4.51 -1.06
CA ASP A 290 -15.77 -4.82 -2.42
C ASP A 290 -16.53 -3.67 -3.14
N PRO A 291 -17.34 -2.80 -2.50
CA PRO A 291 -18.01 -1.73 -3.24
C PRO A 291 -17.04 -0.62 -3.65
N GLY A 292 -15.83 -0.59 -3.09
CA GLY A 292 -14.84 0.46 -3.34
C GLY A 292 -14.26 0.49 -4.75
N TYR A 293 -14.52 -0.55 -5.56
CA TYR A 293 -14.11 -0.66 -6.97
C TYR A 293 -15.24 -0.41 -7.97
N GLN A 294 -16.40 0.08 -7.53
CA GLN A 294 -17.52 0.39 -8.43
C GLN A 294 -17.11 1.26 -9.62
N TYR A 295 -16.24 2.24 -9.41
CA TYR A 295 -15.75 3.13 -10.47
C TYR A 295 -14.95 2.40 -11.57
N LEU A 296 -14.23 1.31 -11.23
CA LEU A 296 -13.59 0.44 -12.20
C LEU A 296 -14.60 -0.52 -12.82
N GLY A 297 -15.52 -1.05 -12.01
CA GLY A 297 -16.63 -1.88 -12.47
C GLY A 297 -17.42 -1.24 -13.59
N GLU A 298 -17.92 -0.03 -13.38
CA GLU A 298 -18.68 0.74 -14.37
C GLU A 298 -17.83 1.10 -15.59
N LEU A 299 -16.58 1.52 -15.40
CA LEU A 299 -15.69 1.87 -16.51
C LEU A 299 -15.44 0.66 -17.42
N LEU A 300 -14.92 -0.43 -16.86
CA LEU A 300 -14.53 -1.61 -17.64
C LEU A 300 -15.76 -2.28 -18.28
N ALA A 301 -16.90 -2.30 -17.58
CA ALA A 301 -18.17 -2.76 -18.15
C ALA A 301 -18.64 -1.89 -19.32
N SER A 302 -18.60 -0.56 -19.20
CA SER A 302 -18.98 0.33 -20.31
C SER A 302 -18.08 0.16 -21.54
N ARG A 303 -16.88 -0.42 -21.37
CA ARG A 303 -15.92 -0.73 -22.44
C ARG A 303 -16.01 -2.17 -22.95
N GLY A 304 -17.00 -2.94 -22.49
CA GLY A 304 -17.32 -4.26 -23.02
C GLY A 304 -16.78 -5.45 -22.22
N PHE A 305 -16.28 -5.24 -21.00
CA PHE A 305 -15.74 -6.30 -20.14
C PHE A 305 -16.64 -6.57 -18.92
N ILE A 306 -17.06 -7.81 -18.69
CA ILE A 306 -17.76 -8.17 -17.44
C ILE A 306 -16.82 -7.90 -16.28
N THR A 307 -17.22 -7.07 -15.32
CA THR A 307 -16.36 -6.75 -14.19
C THR A 307 -17.02 -7.17 -12.88
N VAL A 308 -16.28 -7.90 -12.06
CA VAL A 308 -16.76 -8.52 -10.84
C VAL A 308 -15.89 -8.09 -9.67
N SER A 309 -16.44 -7.37 -8.71
CA SER A 309 -15.75 -7.11 -7.43
C SER A 309 -16.15 -8.18 -6.41
N VAL A 310 -15.19 -8.99 -5.98
CA VAL A 310 -15.43 -10.15 -5.11
C VAL A 310 -15.35 -9.76 -3.62
N ASP A 311 -16.21 -10.38 -2.80
CA ASP A 311 -16.24 -10.18 -1.35
C ASP A 311 -15.44 -11.26 -0.62
N GLU A 312 -14.31 -10.86 -0.03
CA GLU A 312 -13.50 -11.70 0.84
C GLU A 312 -13.38 -11.10 2.26
N ASN A 313 -14.31 -10.23 2.65
CA ASN A 313 -14.20 -9.53 3.94
C ASN A 313 -14.20 -10.51 5.12
N TYR A 314 -14.78 -11.69 4.99
CA TYR A 314 -14.84 -12.67 6.07
C TYR A 314 -13.48 -13.27 6.47
N ILE A 315 -12.50 -13.24 5.58
CA ILE A 315 -11.11 -13.65 5.83
C ILE A 315 -10.15 -12.47 6.10
N ASN A 316 -10.65 -11.23 6.16
CA ASN A 316 -9.90 -10.06 6.59
C ASN A 316 -9.63 -10.06 8.11
N GLY A 317 -8.62 -9.31 8.56
CA GLY A 317 -8.32 -9.07 9.96
C GLY A 317 -9.48 -8.47 10.75
N THR A 318 -9.51 -8.76 12.05
CA THR A 318 -10.45 -8.18 13.02
C THR A 318 -9.81 -8.13 14.41
N TRP A 319 -10.51 -7.53 15.37
CA TRP A 319 -10.10 -7.48 16.76
C TRP A 319 -9.81 -8.83 17.40
N SER A 320 -10.50 -9.89 16.97
CA SER A 320 -10.28 -11.28 17.42
C SER A 320 -9.10 -11.97 16.73
N GLY A 321 -8.44 -11.30 15.77
CA GLY A 321 -7.17 -11.73 15.18
C GLY A 321 -7.14 -11.68 13.65
N ASP A 322 -5.93 -11.56 13.12
CA ASP A 322 -5.58 -11.71 11.70
C ASP A 322 -4.99 -13.11 11.44
N PHE A 323 -5.01 -13.58 10.20
CA PHE A 323 -4.37 -14.82 9.74
C PHE A 323 -2.89 -14.65 9.36
N ARG A 324 -2.42 -13.39 9.25
CA ARG A 324 -1.00 -13.03 9.08
C ARG A 324 -0.37 -13.66 7.82
N GLY A 325 -1.10 -13.70 6.71
CA GLY A 325 -0.65 -14.22 5.42
C GLY A 325 -1.04 -15.67 5.15
N LYS A 326 -1.48 -16.41 6.17
CA LYS A 326 -1.95 -17.79 6.02
C LYS A 326 -3.27 -17.89 5.25
N GLU A 327 -3.96 -16.77 5.09
CA GLU A 327 -5.15 -16.66 4.25
C GLU A 327 -4.85 -16.44 2.76
N MET A 328 -3.59 -16.23 2.33
CA MET A 328 -3.29 -16.01 0.91
C MET A 328 -3.76 -17.14 -0.01
N PRO A 329 -3.56 -18.44 0.33
CA PRO A 329 -4.02 -19.54 -0.52
C PRO A 329 -5.53 -19.57 -0.74
N ILE A 330 -6.32 -19.32 0.32
CA ILE A 330 -7.79 -19.31 0.20
C ILE A 330 -8.27 -18.12 -0.63
N ARG A 331 -7.66 -16.93 -0.53
CA ARG A 331 -8.01 -15.77 -1.38
C ARG A 331 -7.85 -16.10 -2.86
N ALA A 332 -6.69 -16.66 -3.21
CA ALA A 332 -6.39 -17.08 -4.57
C ALA A 332 -7.39 -18.13 -5.09
N TRP A 333 -7.70 -19.12 -4.25
CA TRP A 333 -8.64 -20.18 -4.59
C TRP A 333 -10.08 -19.70 -4.75
N LEU A 334 -10.53 -18.76 -3.93
CA LEU A 334 -11.88 -18.18 -4.02
C LEU A 334 -12.08 -17.44 -5.36
N LEU A 335 -11.08 -16.72 -5.86
CA LEU A 335 -11.12 -16.13 -7.20
C LEU A 335 -11.39 -17.18 -8.29
N LEU A 336 -10.71 -18.32 -8.24
CA LEU A 336 -10.93 -19.41 -9.20
C LEU A 336 -12.30 -20.07 -9.01
N LYS A 337 -12.82 -20.12 -7.77
CA LYS A 337 -14.21 -20.56 -7.50
C LYS A 337 -15.25 -19.60 -8.05
N HIS A 338 -15.00 -18.30 -8.09
CA HIS A 338 -15.85 -17.36 -8.79
C HIS A 338 -15.89 -17.64 -10.30
N LEU A 339 -14.75 -17.88 -10.94
CA LEU A 339 -14.70 -18.25 -12.37
C LEU A 339 -15.42 -19.59 -12.63
N GLN A 340 -15.28 -20.57 -11.74
CA GLN A 340 -16.02 -21.83 -11.81
C GLN A 340 -17.55 -21.63 -11.68
N GLN A 341 -17.99 -20.71 -10.82
CA GLN A 341 -19.39 -20.34 -10.73
C GLN A 341 -19.89 -19.70 -12.04
N TRP A 342 -19.13 -18.79 -12.63
CA TRP A 342 -19.44 -18.23 -13.95
C TRP A 342 -19.48 -19.31 -15.03
N GLN A 343 -18.57 -20.28 -15.02
CA GLN A 343 -18.59 -21.42 -15.94
C GLN A 343 -19.89 -22.21 -15.85
N SER A 344 -20.37 -22.47 -14.64
CA SER A 344 -21.63 -23.19 -14.44
C SER A 344 -22.82 -22.46 -15.06
N TRP A 345 -22.89 -21.13 -14.91
CA TRP A 345 -23.92 -20.32 -15.55
C TRP A 345 -23.76 -20.27 -17.07
N ASN A 346 -22.54 -20.18 -17.55
CA ASN A 346 -22.25 -20.06 -18.98
C ASN A 346 -22.64 -21.32 -19.77
N TYR A 347 -22.75 -22.48 -19.10
CA TYR A 347 -23.09 -23.78 -19.69
C TYR A 347 -24.51 -24.26 -19.39
N ASP A 348 -25.28 -23.53 -18.59
CA ASP A 348 -26.67 -23.87 -18.28
C ASP A 348 -27.63 -23.03 -19.15
N PRO A 349 -28.32 -23.61 -20.15
CA PRO A 349 -29.26 -22.88 -21.00
C PRO A 349 -30.46 -22.25 -20.27
N SER A 350 -30.72 -22.66 -19.02
CA SER A 350 -31.77 -22.07 -18.19
C SER A 350 -31.30 -20.85 -17.40
N SER A 351 -29.98 -20.61 -17.33
CA SER A 351 -29.40 -19.44 -16.68
C SER A 351 -29.61 -18.18 -17.52
N ALA A 352 -29.98 -17.06 -16.87
CA ALA A 352 -30.00 -15.76 -17.53
C ALA A 352 -28.59 -15.28 -17.97
N LEU A 353 -27.55 -15.90 -17.42
CA LEU A 353 -26.15 -15.64 -17.72
C LEU A 353 -25.55 -16.69 -18.69
N PHE A 354 -26.39 -17.49 -19.35
CA PHE A 354 -25.97 -18.44 -20.37
C PHE A 354 -25.23 -17.74 -21.52
N GLU A 355 -24.05 -18.26 -21.89
CA GLU A 355 -23.19 -17.73 -22.94
C GLU A 355 -22.90 -16.23 -22.85
N LYS A 356 -22.83 -15.66 -21.63
CA LYS A 356 -22.48 -14.25 -21.41
C LYS A 356 -20.99 -14.01 -21.18
N ALA A 357 -20.29 -14.94 -20.55
CA ALA A 357 -18.88 -14.75 -20.18
C ALA A 357 -17.93 -15.53 -21.10
N ASP A 358 -16.88 -14.86 -21.53
CA ASP A 358 -15.73 -15.49 -22.18
C ASP A 358 -14.68 -15.85 -21.13
N LEU A 359 -14.62 -17.13 -20.75
CA LEU A 359 -13.72 -17.62 -19.71
C LEU A 359 -12.34 -18.02 -20.25
N ASP A 360 -12.12 -17.89 -21.56
CA ASP A 360 -10.80 -18.02 -22.19
C ASP A 360 -10.06 -16.67 -22.21
N ASN A 361 -10.74 -15.58 -21.82
CA ASN A 361 -10.22 -14.22 -21.73
C ASN A 361 -10.52 -13.62 -20.35
N VAL A 362 -9.63 -13.90 -19.40
CA VAL A 362 -9.75 -13.47 -17.99
C VAL A 362 -8.60 -12.53 -17.60
N ILE A 363 -8.93 -11.45 -16.89
CA ILE A 363 -7.96 -10.64 -16.13
C ILE A 363 -8.31 -10.70 -14.65
N LEU A 364 -7.29 -10.85 -13.80
CA LEU A 364 -7.43 -10.78 -12.35
C LEU A 364 -6.78 -9.50 -11.81
N ILE A 365 -7.52 -8.74 -11.02
CA ILE A 365 -7.07 -7.51 -10.37
C ILE A 365 -7.06 -7.72 -8.86
N GLY A 366 -5.98 -7.35 -8.19
CA GLY A 366 -5.85 -7.52 -6.75
C GLY A 366 -5.23 -6.30 -6.08
N HIS A 367 -5.76 -5.87 -4.95
CA HIS A 367 -5.19 -4.77 -4.16
C HIS A 367 -4.55 -5.30 -2.86
N SER A 368 -3.34 -4.86 -2.50
CA SER A 368 -2.67 -5.21 -1.24
C SER A 368 -2.49 -6.72 -1.14
N ARG A 369 -2.97 -7.37 -0.08
CA ARG A 369 -2.98 -8.83 0.00
C ARG A 369 -3.73 -9.51 -1.15
N GLY A 370 -4.74 -8.84 -1.72
CA GLY A 370 -5.41 -9.31 -2.93
C GLY A 370 -4.49 -9.29 -4.16
N GLY A 371 -3.54 -8.36 -4.21
CA GLY A 371 -2.53 -8.28 -5.27
C GLY A 371 -1.54 -9.45 -5.24
N GLU A 372 -1.19 -9.95 -4.05
CA GLU A 372 -0.45 -11.22 -3.94
C GLU A 372 -1.33 -12.41 -4.35
N ALA A 373 -2.60 -12.39 -3.95
CA ALA A 373 -3.54 -13.47 -4.22
C ALA A 373 -3.80 -13.71 -5.72
N VAL A 374 -3.83 -12.67 -6.56
CA VAL A 374 -4.03 -12.87 -8.02
C VAL A 374 -2.85 -13.58 -8.70
N SER A 375 -1.63 -13.35 -8.23
CA SER A 375 -0.44 -14.06 -8.70
C SER A 375 -0.48 -15.53 -8.29
N ILE A 376 -0.93 -15.81 -7.05
CA ILE A 376 -1.12 -17.18 -6.57
C ILE A 376 -2.27 -17.86 -7.35
N ALA A 377 -3.35 -17.14 -7.67
CA ALA A 377 -4.48 -17.67 -8.43
C ALA A 377 -4.06 -18.09 -9.84
N ALA A 378 -3.24 -17.27 -10.52
CA ALA A 378 -2.68 -17.61 -11.82
C ALA A 378 -1.86 -18.91 -11.77
N GLN A 379 -1.05 -19.10 -10.73
CA GLN A 379 -0.30 -20.34 -10.54
C GLN A 379 -1.21 -21.53 -10.21
N TYR A 380 -2.22 -21.36 -9.36
CA TYR A 380 -3.15 -22.43 -8.98
C TYR A 380 -4.05 -22.88 -10.13
N ASN A 381 -4.33 -21.98 -11.08
CA ASN A 381 -5.17 -22.24 -12.23
C ASN A 381 -4.64 -23.37 -13.14
N VAL A 382 -3.34 -23.66 -13.10
CA VAL A 382 -2.69 -24.70 -13.92
C VAL A 382 -2.27 -25.95 -13.13
N LEU A 383 -2.61 -26.03 -11.84
CA LEU A 383 -2.25 -27.15 -10.98
C LEU A 383 -3.42 -28.13 -10.83
N GLU A 384 -3.11 -29.41 -10.62
CA GLU A 384 -4.11 -30.45 -10.33
C GLU A 384 -4.51 -30.50 -8.83
N TYR A 385 -3.65 -29.97 -7.95
CA TYR A 385 -3.81 -30.07 -6.50
C TYR A 385 -3.36 -28.78 -5.79
N PHE A 386 -3.96 -28.50 -4.64
CA PHE A 386 -3.49 -27.45 -3.74
C PHE A 386 -2.10 -27.81 -3.17
N PRO A 387 -1.05 -26.98 -3.37
CA PRO A 387 0.32 -27.31 -2.98
C PRO A 387 0.56 -27.56 -1.49
N ASP A 388 -0.27 -27.01 -0.61
CA ASP A 388 -0.09 -27.21 0.83
C ASP A 388 -0.95 -28.35 1.38
N ASN A 389 -1.94 -28.84 0.61
CA ASN A 389 -2.74 -30.01 0.97
C ASN A 389 -3.42 -30.64 -0.26
N ALA A 390 -2.83 -31.72 -0.79
CA ALA A 390 -3.32 -32.40 -2.00
C ALA A 390 -4.69 -33.08 -1.88
N ASN A 391 -5.32 -33.09 -0.69
CA ASN A 391 -6.73 -33.51 -0.57
C ASN A 391 -7.68 -32.51 -1.24
N VAL A 392 -7.25 -31.27 -1.45
CA VAL A 392 -7.97 -30.31 -2.29
C VAL A 392 -7.51 -30.48 -3.72
N LYS A 393 -8.37 -31.06 -4.54
CA LYS A 393 -8.17 -31.16 -5.99
C LYS A 393 -8.59 -29.89 -6.68
N PHE A 394 -7.83 -29.50 -7.69
CA PHE A 394 -8.15 -28.43 -8.60
C PHE A 394 -8.61 -29.03 -9.92
N ASP A 395 -9.58 -28.37 -10.52
CA ASP A 395 -10.09 -28.63 -11.86
C ASP A 395 -10.43 -27.27 -12.46
N PHE A 396 -9.40 -26.43 -12.47
CA PHE A 396 -9.39 -25.11 -13.08
C PHE A 396 -8.59 -25.24 -14.38
N ASN A 397 -8.79 -24.32 -15.31
CA ASN A 397 -7.93 -24.11 -16.48
C ASN A 397 -8.45 -22.88 -17.25
N PHE A 398 -8.75 -21.80 -16.55
CA PHE A 398 -9.33 -20.61 -17.16
C PHE A 398 -8.27 -19.86 -17.98
N GLY A 399 -8.67 -19.18 -19.06
CA GLY A 399 -7.76 -18.40 -19.90
C GLY A 399 -7.35 -17.08 -19.25
N ILE A 400 -6.57 -17.14 -18.17
CA ILE A 400 -6.03 -15.95 -17.49
C ILE A 400 -4.93 -15.35 -18.38
N LYS A 401 -5.24 -14.20 -18.99
CA LYS A 401 -4.35 -13.50 -19.94
C LYS A 401 -3.54 -12.39 -19.29
N GLY A 402 -3.99 -11.87 -18.16
CA GLY A 402 -3.31 -10.78 -17.49
C GLY A 402 -3.64 -10.61 -16.01
N LEU A 403 -2.70 -10.02 -15.28
CA LEU A 403 -2.83 -9.67 -13.88
C LEU A 403 -2.62 -8.17 -13.68
N VAL A 404 -3.42 -7.57 -12.81
CA VAL A 404 -3.24 -6.20 -12.34
C VAL A 404 -3.10 -6.20 -10.83
N THR A 405 -2.00 -5.66 -10.31
CA THR A 405 -1.76 -5.54 -8.88
C THR A 405 -1.74 -4.08 -8.46
N ILE A 406 -2.56 -3.74 -7.47
CA ILE A 406 -2.61 -2.39 -6.88
C ILE A 406 -1.96 -2.49 -5.50
N ALA A 407 -0.91 -1.72 -5.25
CA ALA A 407 -0.17 -1.70 -4.00
C ALA A 407 0.02 -3.09 -3.35
N PRO A 408 0.49 -4.11 -4.10
CA PRO A 408 0.40 -5.50 -3.67
C PRO A 408 1.33 -5.81 -2.49
N THR A 409 1.02 -6.89 -1.77
CA THR A 409 2.05 -7.62 -1.01
C THR A 409 2.75 -8.63 -1.92
N ASP A 410 3.90 -9.17 -1.49
CA ASP A 410 4.59 -10.27 -2.20
C ASP A 410 5.37 -11.19 -1.23
N GLN A 411 5.01 -11.17 0.05
CA GLN A 411 5.77 -11.83 1.14
C GLN A 411 4.90 -12.49 2.20
N ARG A 412 3.58 -12.46 2.04
CA ARG A 412 2.65 -12.97 3.05
C ARG A 412 2.54 -14.48 2.96
N TYR A 413 2.62 -15.02 1.74
CA TYR A 413 2.75 -16.43 1.49
C TYR A 413 4.23 -16.83 1.40
N PHE A 414 4.56 -17.99 1.97
CA PHE A 414 5.96 -18.45 2.02
C PHE A 414 6.48 -18.91 0.65
N ARG A 415 5.58 -19.28 -0.27
CA ARG A 415 5.92 -19.60 -1.66
C ARG A 415 5.75 -18.34 -2.50
N ARG A 416 6.80 -17.97 -3.21
CA ARG A 416 6.77 -16.88 -4.21
C ARG A 416 6.48 -17.48 -5.58
N MET A 417 5.58 -16.86 -6.32
CA MET A 417 5.14 -17.39 -7.60
C MET A 417 6.13 -17.01 -8.71
N GLU A 418 6.48 -18.00 -9.54
CA GLU A 418 7.17 -17.81 -10.81
C GLU A 418 6.14 -18.01 -11.92
N LEU A 419 5.82 -16.93 -12.64
CA LEU A 419 4.79 -16.96 -13.66
C LEU A 419 5.41 -17.00 -15.05
N LYS A 420 4.67 -17.59 -15.99
CA LYS A 420 5.07 -17.68 -17.40
C LYS A 420 3.96 -17.17 -18.30
N ASN A 421 4.34 -16.53 -19.40
CA ASN A 421 3.46 -16.22 -20.53
C ASN A 421 2.15 -15.51 -20.09
N ILE A 422 2.30 -14.45 -19.29
CA ILE A 422 1.19 -13.67 -18.75
C ILE A 422 1.49 -12.17 -18.82
N ASN A 423 0.47 -11.37 -19.14
CA ASN A 423 0.58 -9.92 -19.06
C ASN A 423 0.49 -9.45 -17.61
N TYR A 424 1.22 -8.40 -17.25
CA TYR A 424 1.25 -7.92 -15.86
C TYR A 424 1.32 -6.40 -15.76
N LEU A 425 0.51 -5.81 -14.88
CA LEU A 425 0.57 -4.41 -14.53
C LEU A 425 0.58 -4.26 -13.01
N SER A 426 1.56 -3.57 -12.45
CA SER A 426 1.52 -3.17 -11.03
C SER A 426 1.48 -1.66 -10.87
N LEU A 427 0.55 -1.18 -10.04
CA LEU A 427 0.44 0.22 -9.62
C LEU A 427 0.85 0.34 -8.14
N GLN A 428 1.60 1.36 -7.77
CA GLN A 428 2.01 1.62 -6.39
C GLN A 428 1.97 3.11 -6.07
N GLY A 429 1.57 3.46 -4.86
CA GLY A 429 1.70 4.84 -4.36
C GLY A 429 3.03 5.04 -3.63
N SER A 430 3.73 6.15 -3.88
CA SER A 430 4.99 6.42 -3.17
C SER A 430 4.78 6.73 -1.68
N TYR A 431 3.58 7.20 -1.32
CA TYR A 431 3.11 7.51 0.04
C TYR A 431 2.21 6.41 0.62
N ASP A 432 2.30 5.19 0.08
CA ASP A 432 1.69 4.02 0.68
C ASP A 432 2.32 3.75 2.06
N ALA A 433 1.54 3.95 3.13
CA ALA A 433 2.01 3.69 4.49
C ALA A 433 1.65 2.28 4.98
N ASP A 434 0.79 1.53 4.30
CA ASP A 434 0.47 0.15 4.70
C ASP A 434 1.51 -0.84 4.16
N GLU A 435 1.95 -0.62 2.91
CA GLU A 435 2.98 -1.36 2.19
C GLU A 435 3.99 -0.38 1.59
N ALA A 436 4.94 0.06 2.41
CA ALA A 436 5.84 1.18 2.09
C ALA A 436 6.74 0.96 0.87
N SER A 437 7.03 -0.29 0.53
CA SER A 437 7.91 -0.66 -0.58
C SER A 437 7.11 -1.11 -1.80
N PHE A 438 7.65 -0.88 -3.00
CA PHE A 438 6.98 -1.31 -4.24
C PHE A 438 7.13 -2.83 -4.50
N PHE A 439 6.42 -3.66 -3.72
CA PHE A 439 6.51 -5.12 -3.78
C PHE A 439 6.08 -5.74 -5.11
N GLY A 440 5.23 -5.05 -5.88
CA GLY A 440 4.81 -5.51 -7.21
C GLY A 440 5.95 -5.70 -8.19
N LEU A 441 7.08 -5.00 -8.01
CA LEU A 441 8.27 -5.18 -8.83
C LEU A 441 8.97 -6.52 -8.59
N ARG A 442 8.84 -7.14 -7.41
CA ARG A 442 9.42 -8.49 -7.19
C ARG A 442 8.69 -9.56 -7.96
N GLN A 443 7.36 -9.51 -7.99
CA GLN A 443 6.60 -10.43 -8.82
C GLN A 443 6.89 -10.18 -10.30
N TYR A 444 7.01 -8.91 -10.72
CA TYR A 444 7.44 -8.53 -12.07
C TYR A 444 8.76 -9.21 -12.48
N GLN A 445 9.77 -9.28 -11.59
CA GLN A 445 11.03 -9.96 -11.92
C GLN A 445 10.86 -11.48 -12.12
N ARG A 446 9.90 -12.10 -11.45
CA ARG A 446 9.61 -13.54 -11.54
C ARG A 446 8.58 -13.89 -12.63
N ILE A 447 8.53 -13.09 -13.69
CA ILE A 447 7.74 -13.39 -14.90
C ILE A 447 8.71 -13.61 -16.06
N SER A 448 8.61 -14.78 -16.69
CA SER A 448 9.37 -15.17 -17.87
C SER A 448 8.47 -15.46 -19.07
N TYR A 449 9.05 -15.38 -20.27
CA TYR A 449 8.35 -15.63 -21.53
C TYR A 449 9.11 -16.71 -22.31
N ASP A 450 8.41 -17.77 -22.70
CA ASP A 450 9.00 -18.91 -23.40
C ASP A 450 8.21 -19.42 -24.63
N ASP A 451 7.13 -18.74 -25.00
CA ASP A 451 6.38 -19.00 -26.23
C ASP A 451 6.48 -17.85 -27.24
N SER A 452 5.72 -17.94 -28.34
CA SER A 452 5.74 -16.95 -29.43
C SER A 452 4.66 -15.87 -29.34
N ILE A 453 3.89 -15.81 -28.25
CA ILE A 453 2.83 -14.83 -28.06
C ILE A 453 3.43 -13.55 -27.47
N ASP A 454 2.90 -12.41 -27.91
CA ASP A 454 3.32 -11.12 -27.39
C ASP A 454 2.73 -10.88 -26.00
N TYR A 455 3.63 -10.63 -25.03
CA TYR A 455 3.30 -10.32 -23.65
C TYR A 455 4.07 -9.08 -23.19
N PHE A 456 3.53 -8.38 -22.20
CA PHE A 456 4.27 -7.33 -21.51
C PHE A 456 4.01 -7.31 -20.01
N LYS A 457 4.99 -6.77 -19.30
CA LYS A 457 4.91 -6.46 -17.88
C LYS A 457 5.25 -4.99 -17.66
N ALA A 458 4.50 -4.34 -16.77
CA ALA A 458 4.68 -2.94 -16.44
C ALA A 458 4.56 -2.69 -14.93
N GLY A 459 5.35 -1.75 -14.42
CA GLY A 459 5.27 -1.21 -13.06
C GLY A 459 5.15 0.31 -13.11
N VAL A 460 4.22 0.87 -12.34
CA VAL A 460 3.97 2.31 -12.28
C VAL A 460 4.00 2.77 -10.83
N LEU A 461 5.04 3.53 -10.46
CA LEU A 461 5.10 4.21 -9.17
C LEU A 461 4.50 5.61 -9.32
N VAL A 462 3.44 5.88 -8.55
CA VAL A 462 2.67 7.14 -8.57
C VAL A 462 3.08 7.97 -7.37
N HIS A 463 3.80 9.07 -7.60
CA HIS A 463 4.20 9.95 -6.52
C HIS A 463 2.97 10.58 -5.85
N ARG A 464 3.01 10.75 -4.51
CA ARG A 464 1.93 11.33 -3.69
C ARG A 464 0.63 10.52 -3.63
N ALA A 465 0.56 9.33 -4.23
CA ALA A 465 -0.52 8.38 -3.99
C ALA A 465 -0.25 7.55 -2.72
N ASN A 466 -1.31 7.23 -1.97
CA ASN A 466 -1.25 6.36 -0.77
C ASN A 466 -1.75 4.93 -1.07
N HIS A 467 -1.84 4.07 -0.05
CA HIS A 467 -2.46 2.75 -0.18
C HIS A 467 -3.96 2.86 -0.46
N GLY A 468 -4.65 3.63 0.39
CA GLY A 468 -6.09 3.59 0.55
C GLY A 468 -6.91 4.06 -0.66
N GLN A 469 -6.54 5.18 -1.29
CA GLN A 469 -7.47 5.90 -2.16
C GLN A 469 -7.79 5.21 -3.49
N PHE A 470 -7.04 4.17 -3.89
CA PHE A 470 -7.43 3.29 -5.01
C PHE A 470 -8.77 2.59 -4.74
N ASN A 471 -9.11 2.35 -3.48
CA ASN A 471 -10.44 1.94 -3.04
C ASN A 471 -11.22 3.18 -2.57
N SER A 472 -12.40 3.43 -3.13
CA SER A 472 -13.16 4.66 -2.84
C SER A 472 -13.66 4.76 -1.38
N ILE A 473 -13.61 3.67 -0.61
CA ILE A 473 -14.12 3.60 0.77
C ILE A 473 -13.00 3.75 1.81
N TRP A 474 -11.77 3.30 1.51
CA TRP A 474 -10.67 3.26 2.48
C TRP A 474 -10.13 4.67 2.83
N GLY A 475 -10.12 5.58 1.85
CA GLY A 475 -9.82 7.00 2.07
C GLY A 475 -8.33 7.33 2.19
N ARG A 476 -8.04 8.49 2.81
CA ARG A 476 -6.71 9.13 2.85
C ARG A 476 -5.77 8.62 3.93
N ARG A 477 -6.26 7.81 4.86
CA ARG A 477 -5.50 7.33 6.01
C ARG A 477 -5.38 5.83 5.92
N ASP A 478 -4.17 5.37 5.64
CA ASP A 478 -3.85 3.95 5.52
C ASP A 478 -3.94 3.21 6.88
N TYR A 479 -3.98 3.96 7.98
CA TYR A 479 -4.19 3.42 9.34
C TYR A 479 -5.50 3.89 9.98
N GLY A 480 -6.08 3.00 10.77
CA GLY A 480 -7.29 3.28 11.54
C GLY A 480 -7.10 4.30 12.66
N GLU A 481 -8.20 4.92 13.07
CA GLU A 481 -8.21 5.91 14.15
C GLU A 481 -7.98 5.27 15.52
N PRO A 482 -7.30 5.99 16.45
CA PRO A 482 -6.72 7.33 16.31
C PRO A 482 -5.31 7.36 15.68
N PHE A 483 -4.67 6.22 15.48
CA PHE A 483 -3.28 6.15 14.99
C PHE A 483 -3.10 6.88 13.65
N GLY A 484 -4.05 6.69 12.73
CA GLY A 484 -4.05 7.36 11.42
C GLY A 484 -4.12 8.89 11.46
N TRP A 485 -4.43 9.52 12.61
CA TRP A 485 -4.36 10.98 12.72
C TRP A 485 -2.92 11.52 12.74
N PHE A 486 -1.93 10.67 12.94
CA PHE A 486 -0.51 11.04 12.88
C PHE A 486 0.07 10.89 11.47
N LEU A 487 -0.67 10.31 10.51
CA LEU A 487 -0.25 10.22 9.12
C LEU A 487 -0.13 11.62 8.49
N ASN A 488 0.96 11.83 7.78
CA ASN A 488 1.19 13.02 6.97
C ASN A 488 0.40 12.89 5.65
N THR A 489 -0.82 13.41 5.66
CA THR A 489 -1.74 13.38 4.52
C THR A 489 -1.72 14.65 3.67
N GLY A 490 -0.93 15.64 4.09
CA GLY A 490 -0.76 16.93 3.39
C GLY A 490 -0.22 16.77 1.95
N PRO A 491 0.80 15.92 1.72
CA PRO A 491 1.35 15.73 0.38
C PRO A 491 0.40 15.01 -0.59
N LEU A 492 -0.56 14.21 -0.12
CA LEU A 492 -1.23 13.26 -1.01
C LEU A 492 -2.07 13.96 -2.10
N ILE A 493 -2.02 13.44 -3.33
CA ILE A 493 -3.00 13.78 -4.38
C ILE A 493 -4.42 13.42 -3.92
N THR A 494 -5.44 13.99 -4.57
CA THR A 494 -6.83 13.69 -4.20
C THR A 494 -7.17 12.23 -4.48
N GLY A 495 -8.18 11.71 -3.80
CA GLY A 495 -8.61 10.33 -4.06
C GLY A 495 -9.24 10.16 -5.44
N GLU A 496 -9.82 11.22 -5.99
CA GLU A 496 -10.32 11.23 -7.37
C GLU A 496 -9.17 11.14 -8.36
N ASP A 497 -8.11 11.94 -8.19
CA ASP A 497 -6.91 11.88 -9.02
C ASP A 497 -6.23 10.50 -8.97
N GLN A 498 -6.10 9.92 -7.78
CA GLN A 498 -5.50 8.58 -7.64
C GLN A 498 -6.35 7.51 -8.33
N ARG A 499 -7.68 7.60 -8.27
CA ARG A 499 -8.57 6.69 -9.01
C ARG A 499 -8.55 6.97 -10.51
N LYS A 500 -8.37 8.21 -10.95
CA LYS A 500 -8.17 8.56 -12.36
C LYS A 500 -6.94 7.85 -12.93
N VAL A 501 -5.84 7.80 -12.18
CA VAL A 501 -4.66 6.99 -12.53
C VAL A 501 -5.03 5.52 -12.71
N ALA A 502 -5.75 4.93 -11.75
CA ALA A 502 -6.20 3.54 -11.84
C ALA A 502 -7.09 3.29 -13.07
N LYS A 503 -8.07 4.17 -13.34
CA LYS A 503 -8.94 4.09 -14.52
C LYS A 503 -8.14 4.05 -15.81
N VAL A 504 -7.18 4.97 -15.98
CA VAL A 504 -6.38 5.08 -17.21
C VAL A 504 -5.53 3.84 -17.43
N TYR A 505 -4.67 3.49 -16.47
CA TYR A 505 -3.72 2.38 -16.65
C TYR A 505 -4.41 1.01 -16.72
N ILE A 506 -5.41 0.76 -15.87
CA ILE A 506 -6.09 -0.54 -15.83
C ILE A 506 -6.95 -0.74 -17.09
N SER A 507 -7.65 0.31 -17.55
CA SER A 507 -8.43 0.21 -18.77
C SER A 507 -7.56 0.09 -20.02
N ALA A 508 -6.46 0.86 -20.10
CA ALA A 508 -5.47 0.70 -21.16
C ALA A 508 -4.92 -0.74 -21.20
N PHE A 509 -4.68 -1.34 -20.03
CA PHE A 509 -4.17 -2.70 -19.92
C PHE A 509 -5.21 -3.72 -20.39
N ALA A 510 -6.47 -3.60 -19.94
CA ALA A 510 -7.54 -4.48 -20.38
C ALA A 510 -7.77 -4.40 -21.90
N GLU A 511 -7.74 -3.19 -22.49
CA GLU A 511 -7.83 -2.98 -23.94
C GLU A 511 -6.64 -3.57 -24.71
N SER A 512 -5.43 -3.42 -24.18
CA SER A 512 -4.23 -4.01 -24.80
C SER A 512 -4.28 -5.54 -24.77
N VAL A 513 -4.73 -6.12 -23.65
CA VAL A 513 -4.75 -7.58 -23.45
C VAL A 513 -5.92 -8.26 -24.17
N PHE A 514 -7.13 -7.71 -24.11
CA PHE A 514 -8.32 -8.35 -24.68
C PHE A 514 -8.59 -7.96 -26.14
N ASN A 515 -8.33 -6.70 -26.49
CA ASN A 515 -8.67 -6.15 -27.80
C ASN A 515 -7.43 -5.89 -28.68
N HIS A 516 -6.22 -6.23 -28.21
CA HIS A 516 -4.95 -6.02 -28.91
C HIS A 516 -4.74 -4.57 -29.37
N LYS A 517 -5.14 -3.60 -28.53
CA LYS A 517 -4.95 -2.17 -28.79
C LYS A 517 -3.53 -1.72 -28.43
N ASP A 518 -2.57 -2.12 -29.26
CA ASP A 518 -1.13 -1.81 -29.10
C ASP A 518 -0.83 -0.30 -29.13
N GLU A 519 -1.75 0.53 -29.63
CA GLU A 519 -1.67 1.99 -29.56
C GLU A 519 -1.57 2.54 -28.13
N TYR A 520 -1.98 1.79 -27.12
CA TYR A 520 -1.82 2.14 -25.71
C TYR A 520 -0.46 1.75 -25.11
N GLU A 521 0.35 0.96 -25.81
CA GLU A 521 1.67 0.52 -25.32
C GLU A 521 2.57 1.66 -24.80
N PRO A 522 2.64 2.85 -25.46
CA PRO A 522 3.48 3.95 -24.98
C PRO A 522 3.12 4.44 -23.57
N ALA A 523 1.85 4.31 -23.14
CA ALA A 523 1.39 4.71 -21.82
C ALA A 523 2.14 3.96 -20.70
N PHE A 524 2.49 2.69 -20.94
CA PHE A 524 3.20 1.87 -19.96
C PHE A 524 4.71 2.12 -19.95
N LYS A 525 5.27 2.57 -21.08
CA LYS A 525 6.71 2.88 -21.22
C LYS A 525 7.07 4.24 -20.62
N ASN A 526 6.22 5.23 -20.83
CA ASN A 526 6.45 6.60 -20.37
C ASN A 526 5.12 7.34 -20.17
N SER A 527 4.78 7.62 -18.92
CA SER A 527 3.60 8.40 -18.52
C SER A 527 3.47 9.77 -19.19
N ALA A 528 4.58 10.38 -19.62
CA ALA A 528 4.56 11.66 -20.33
C ALA A 528 3.79 11.58 -21.65
N SER A 529 3.71 10.39 -22.27
CA SER A 529 2.91 10.17 -23.48
C SER A 529 1.40 10.30 -23.28
N ILE A 530 0.96 10.29 -22.02
CA ILE A 530 -0.45 10.36 -21.60
C ILE A 530 -0.66 11.43 -20.50
N GLN A 531 0.21 12.43 -20.43
CA GLN A 531 0.20 13.42 -19.34
C GLN A 531 -1.16 14.12 -19.18
N GLU A 532 -1.85 14.42 -20.29
CA GLU A 532 -3.19 15.03 -20.30
C GLU A 532 -4.27 14.16 -19.62
N TRP A 533 -4.07 12.84 -19.59
CA TRP A 533 -5.00 11.89 -19.00
C TRP A 533 -4.74 11.66 -17.52
N LEU A 534 -3.65 12.18 -16.97
CA LEU A 534 -3.18 11.93 -15.61
C LEU A 534 -3.25 13.19 -14.74
N PRO A 535 -3.27 13.06 -13.41
CA PRO A 535 -3.10 14.21 -12.52
C PRO A 535 -1.65 14.71 -12.52
N GLU A 536 -1.47 15.98 -12.13
CA GLU A 536 -0.15 16.61 -12.01
C GLU A 536 0.64 16.02 -10.82
N THR A 537 1.47 15.03 -11.11
CA THR A 537 2.42 14.40 -10.18
C THR A 537 3.50 13.67 -10.98
N VAL A 538 4.50 13.14 -10.27
CA VAL A 538 5.58 12.36 -10.90
C VAL A 538 5.20 10.89 -10.99
N PHE A 539 5.52 10.26 -12.11
CA PHE A 539 5.32 8.84 -12.36
C PHE A 539 6.65 8.21 -12.78
N LEU A 540 6.92 7.00 -12.30
CA LEU A 540 8.03 6.17 -12.77
C LEU A 540 7.46 4.92 -13.41
N ASN A 541 7.89 4.65 -14.64
CA ASN A 541 7.41 3.54 -15.45
C ASN A 541 8.54 2.54 -15.69
N SER A 542 8.37 1.31 -15.20
CA SER A 542 9.17 0.14 -15.58
C SER A 542 8.35 -0.68 -16.57
N TYR A 543 8.96 -1.12 -17.66
CA TYR A 543 8.31 -1.83 -18.76
C TYR A 543 9.28 -2.81 -19.42
N THR A 544 8.81 -4.04 -19.65
CA THR A 544 9.48 -5.10 -20.40
C THR A 544 8.44 -5.86 -21.21
N SER A 545 8.77 -6.26 -22.44
CA SER A 545 7.91 -7.15 -23.25
C SER A 545 8.64 -8.42 -23.68
N SER A 546 7.88 -9.43 -24.14
CA SER A 546 8.44 -10.68 -24.70
C SER A 546 9.25 -10.46 -25.97
N LYS A 547 9.17 -9.26 -26.56
CA LYS A 547 9.96 -8.84 -27.73
C LYS A 547 11.38 -8.39 -27.37
N GLU A 548 11.71 -8.26 -26.10
CA GLU A 548 13.03 -7.83 -25.64
C GLU A 548 14.05 -8.98 -25.66
N SER A 549 15.22 -8.68 -26.21
CA SER A 549 16.43 -9.49 -26.10
C SER A 549 17.36 -8.80 -25.13
N ILE A 550 17.25 -9.15 -23.84
CA ILE A 550 18.15 -8.65 -22.80
C ILE A 550 19.53 -9.27 -23.00
N LEU A 551 20.52 -8.39 -23.05
CA LEU A 551 21.92 -8.71 -23.31
C LEU A 551 22.75 -8.70 -22.02
N VAL A 552 22.48 -7.75 -21.13
CA VAL A 552 23.15 -7.59 -19.83
C VAL A 552 22.15 -7.18 -18.76
N ASN A 553 22.09 -7.94 -17.67
CA ASN A 553 21.22 -7.70 -16.51
C ASN A 553 21.92 -7.89 -15.14
N TYR A 554 23.24 -8.15 -15.13
CA TYR A 554 24.06 -8.22 -13.91
C TYR A 554 23.61 -9.29 -12.89
N GLU A 555 22.99 -10.38 -13.35
CA GLU A 555 22.56 -11.49 -12.49
C GLU A 555 23.49 -12.71 -12.53
N ASP A 556 24.43 -12.74 -13.48
CA ASP A 556 25.12 -13.97 -13.88
C ASP A 556 26.32 -14.33 -13.00
N ASP A 557 27.10 -13.34 -12.58
CA ASP A 557 28.29 -13.51 -11.75
C ASP A 557 28.57 -12.27 -10.87
N ILE A 558 29.74 -12.23 -10.22
CA ILE A 558 30.17 -11.14 -9.33
C ILE A 558 31.37 -10.35 -9.87
N ASP A 559 31.87 -10.72 -11.05
CA ASP A 559 33.02 -10.10 -11.69
C ASP A 559 32.54 -8.93 -12.56
N LEU A 560 32.78 -7.72 -12.07
CA LEU A 560 32.37 -6.47 -12.72
C LEU A 560 32.88 -6.34 -14.17
N THR A 561 33.91 -7.11 -14.55
CA THR A 561 34.55 -7.04 -15.86
C THR A 561 33.93 -7.98 -16.89
N THR A 562 33.00 -8.85 -16.50
CA THR A 562 32.35 -9.84 -17.38
C THR A 562 30.88 -9.53 -17.59
N THR A 563 30.34 -9.99 -18.73
CA THR A 563 28.90 -9.99 -19.02
C THR A 563 28.54 -11.30 -19.72
N PRO A 564 27.26 -11.72 -19.78
CA PRO A 564 26.85 -12.97 -20.46
C PRO A 564 27.33 -13.13 -21.89
N ILE A 565 27.59 -12.00 -22.55
CA ILE A 565 27.89 -11.92 -23.98
C ILE A 565 29.24 -11.26 -24.27
N GLY A 566 30.08 -11.04 -23.24
CA GLY A 566 31.37 -10.38 -23.40
C GLY A 566 31.94 -9.81 -22.12
N SER A 567 32.36 -8.54 -22.15
CA SER A 567 33.05 -7.88 -21.04
C SER A 567 32.59 -6.44 -20.84
N SER A 568 32.68 -5.94 -19.62
CA SER A 568 32.43 -4.54 -19.29
C SER A 568 33.63 -3.84 -18.67
N VAL A 569 33.79 -2.55 -18.95
CA VAL A 569 34.86 -1.72 -18.38
C VAL A 569 34.34 -0.33 -18.07
N ALA A 570 34.61 0.16 -16.85
CA ALA A 570 34.39 1.55 -16.49
C ALA A 570 35.71 2.33 -16.48
N SER A 571 35.73 3.49 -17.12
CA SER A 571 36.89 4.39 -17.16
C SER A 571 36.57 5.73 -16.54
N ASN A 572 37.52 6.28 -15.77
CA ASN A 572 37.40 7.60 -15.14
C ASN A 572 36.14 7.76 -14.25
N MET A 573 35.66 6.67 -13.65
CA MET A 573 34.47 6.67 -12.79
C MET A 573 34.88 6.80 -11.31
N LEU A 574 34.09 7.54 -10.53
CA LEU A 574 34.24 7.60 -9.07
C LEU A 574 33.54 6.45 -8.37
N VAL A 575 32.48 5.92 -8.99
CA VAL A 575 31.73 4.77 -8.49
C VAL A 575 31.50 3.79 -9.63
N TRP A 576 31.93 2.55 -9.42
CA TRP A 576 31.61 1.40 -10.26
C TRP A 576 31.51 0.18 -9.33
N ARG A 577 30.32 -0.40 -9.25
CA ARG A 577 30.02 -1.63 -8.51
C ARG A 577 28.72 -2.21 -9.00
N GLU A 578 28.51 -3.49 -8.77
CA GLU A 578 27.21 -4.14 -8.91
C GLU A 578 26.62 -4.38 -7.52
N GLU A 579 25.32 -4.14 -7.38
CA GLU A 579 24.62 -4.42 -6.13
C GLU A 579 23.14 -4.78 -6.38
N PRO A 580 22.53 -5.60 -5.49
CA PRO A 580 21.10 -5.81 -5.52
C PRO A 580 20.37 -4.50 -5.29
N LEU A 581 19.36 -4.23 -6.12
CA LEU A 581 18.48 -3.10 -5.88
C LEU A 581 17.63 -3.36 -4.64
N MET A 582 17.70 -2.41 -3.70
CA MET A 582 17.02 -2.51 -2.42
C MET A 582 15.76 -1.64 -2.42
N MET A 583 14.71 -2.17 -1.80
CA MET A 583 13.52 -1.42 -1.40
C MET A 583 13.82 -0.57 -0.17
N ARG A 584 12.98 0.43 0.10
CA ARG A 584 13.16 1.29 1.29
C ARG A 584 13.08 0.50 2.60
N GLY A 585 12.32 -0.59 2.63
CA GLY A 585 12.21 -1.50 3.78
C GLY A 585 13.47 -2.35 4.03
N GLY A 586 14.48 -2.28 3.15
CA GLY A 586 15.71 -3.07 3.27
C GLY A 586 15.61 -4.47 2.67
N GLU A 587 14.50 -4.81 2.00
CA GLU A 587 14.35 -6.04 1.22
C GLU A 587 14.88 -5.84 -0.22
N THR A 588 15.29 -6.91 -0.89
CA THR A 588 15.69 -6.86 -2.31
C THR A 588 14.47 -6.70 -3.24
N GLN A 589 14.66 -6.00 -4.35
CA GLN A 589 13.73 -5.93 -5.49
C GLN A 589 13.75 -7.18 -6.38
N GLY A 590 14.69 -8.11 -6.13
CA GLY A 590 14.86 -9.33 -6.91
C GLY A 590 15.59 -9.10 -8.24
N THR A 591 16.39 -8.04 -8.32
CA THR A 591 17.24 -7.66 -9.45
C THR A 591 18.48 -6.92 -8.94
N ASN A 592 19.57 -7.01 -9.67
CA ASN A 592 20.83 -6.30 -9.49
C ASN A 592 20.93 -5.18 -10.52
N ALA A 593 21.87 -4.27 -10.31
CA ALA A 593 22.21 -3.25 -11.29
C ALA A 593 23.67 -2.85 -11.13
N VAL A 594 24.27 -2.36 -12.22
CA VAL A 594 25.54 -1.64 -12.12
C VAL A 594 25.28 -0.22 -11.63
N ILE A 595 26.01 0.20 -10.60
CA ILE A 595 25.99 1.55 -10.05
C ILE A 595 27.17 2.33 -10.61
N LEU A 596 26.84 3.40 -11.31
CA LEU A 596 27.79 4.22 -12.08
C LEU A 596 27.72 5.67 -11.60
N GLY A 597 28.84 6.19 -11.10
CA GLY A 597 28.96 7.57 -10.62
C GLY A 597 30.17 8.30 -11.19
N TRP A 598 29.93 9.52 -11.67
CA TRP A 598 30.94 10.37 -12.32
C TRP A 598 30.90 11.79 -11.78
N ASP A 599 32.05 12.46 -11.85
CA ASP A 599 32.23 13.87 -11.51
C ASP A 599 33.38 14.42 -12.37
N ASN A 600 33.02 14.99 -13.52
CA ASN A 600 33.98 15.48 -14.52
C ASN A 600 34.70 16.75 -14.07
N ASP A 601 34.26 17.40 -12.99
CA ASP A 601 35.01 18.51 -12.38
C ASP A 601 36.13 17.96 -11.45
N SER A 602 35.98 16.73 -10.95
CA SER A 602 36.95 16.07 -10.08
C SER A 602 37.98 15.22 -10.84
N ILE A 603 37.63 14.74 -12.03
CA ILE A 603 38.50 13.95 -12.91
C ILE A 603 38.64 14.70 -14.23
N ASP A 604 39.87 15.07 -14.60
CA ASP A 604 40.18 15.76 -15.86
C ASP A 604 40.17 14.80 -17.08
N ALA A 605 39.10 14.03 -17.20
CA ALA A 605 38.83 13.10 -18.30
C ALA A 605 37.34 12.74 -18.32
N ILE A 606 36.79 12.45 -19.51
CA ILE A 606 35.39 12.05 -19.65
C ILE A 606 35.23 10.61 -19.14
N SER A 607 34.28 10.42 -18.23
CA SER A 607 33.91 9.10 -17.74
C SER A 607 33.07 8.34 -18.75
N HIS A 608 33.32 7.04 -18.87
CA HIS A 608 32.54 6.16 -19.74
C HIS A 608 32.44 4.75 -19.19
N TYR A 609 31.40 4.04 -19.61
CA TYR A 609 31.19 2.62 -19.34
C TYR A 609 30.94 1.89 -20.66
N ASP A 610 31.80 0.92 -20.96
CA ASP A 610 31.82 0.17 -22.20
C ASP A 610 31.37 -1.27 -21.95
N ILE A 611 30.47 -1.76 -22.79
CA ILE A 611 30.10 -3.16 -22.90
C ILE A 611 30.59 -3.65 -24.25
N THR A 612 31.60 -4.51 -24.25
CA THR A 612 32.19 -5.10 -25.46
C THR A 612 31.62 -6.50 -25.67
N LEU A 613 31.05 -6.76 -26.83
CA LEU A 613 30.44 -8.04 -27.17
C LEU A 613 31.49 -8.99 -27.74
N SER A 614 31.51 -10.24 -27.27
CA SER A 614 32.43 -11.27 -27.79
C SER A 614 32.18 -11.56 -29.27
N ASN A 615 30.94 -11.42 -29.72
CA ASN A 615 30.55 -11.48 -31.12
C ASN A 615 29.67 -10.26 -31.45
N PRO A 616 29.77 -9.68 -32.66
CA PRO A 616 28.88 -8.59 -33.04
C PRO A 616 27.40 -9.02 -32.95
N PHE A 617 26.56 -8.18 -32.35
CA PHE A 617 25.12 -8.39 -32.27
C PHE A 617 24.42 -7.70 -33.45
N SER A 618 23.76 -8.48 -34.29
CA SER A 618 23.02 -7.93 -35.42
C SER A 618 21.68 -7.36 -34.98
N THR A 619 21.45 -6.09 -35.28
CA THR A 619 20.18 -5.40 -34.98
C THR A 619 19.12 -5.60 -36.07
N ILE A 620 19.35 -6.49 -37.04
CA ILE A 620 18.34 -6.86 -38.04
C ILE A 620 17.08 -7.38 -37.33
N GLY A 621 15.93 -6.81 -37.65
CA GLY A 621 14.64 -7.14 -37.01
C GLY A 621 14.46 -6.54 -35.61
N MET A 622 15.38 -5.70 -35.15
CA MET A 622 15.25 -4.90 -33.95
C MET A 622 14.74 -3.50 -34.30
N LYS A 623 14.05 -2.88 -33.34
CA LYS A 623 13.42 -1.55 -33.49
C LYS A 623 14.07 -0.51 -32.59
N GLU A 624 14.48 -0.90 -31.39
CA GLU A 624 14.95 0.02 -30.35
C GLU A 624 15.96 -0.63 -29.41
N LEU A 625 16.92 0.18 -28.95
CA LEU A 625 17.78 -0.12 -27.81
C LEU A 625 16.96 0.12 -26.53
N THR A 626 16.99 -0.84 -25.60
CA THR A 626 16.27 -0.77 -24.32
C THR A 626 17.24 -0.87 -23.15
N MET A 627 16.92 -0.17 -22.08
CA MET A 627 17.63 -0.25 -20.79
C MET A 627 16.72 0.24 -19.67
N THR A 628 17.08 -0.07 -18.43
CA THR A 628 16.45 0.47 -17.23
C THR A 628 17.42 1.34 -16.46
N LEU A 629 16.95 2.49 -16.01
CA LEU A 629 17.76 3.51 -15.34
C LEU A 629 17.07 4.00 -14.06
N GLY A 630 17.82 4.20 -12.99
CA GLY A 630 17.31 4.85 -11.77
C GLY A 630 18.37 5.74 -11.14
N ARG A 631 17.96 6.83 -10.47
CA ARG A 631 18.91 7.65 -9.70
C ARG A 631 19.33 6.91 -8.43
N SER A 632 20.64 6.76 -8.23
CA SER A 632 21.19 6.00 -7.10
C SER A 632 21.82 6.92 -6.02
N SER A 633 22.35 6.33 -4.97
CA SER A 633 23.06 7.01 -3.89
C SER A 633 24.32 6.27 -3.47
N ASP A 634 25.29 7.02 -2.97
CA ASP A 634 26.52 6.47 -2.43
C ASP A 634 26.84 7.10 -1.06
N SER A 635 27.52 6.35 -0.20
CA SER A 635 27.87 6.80 1.14
C SER A 635 28.94 7.91 1.13
N LYS A 636 29.91 7.82 0.21
CA LYS A 636 31.06 8.72 0.08
C LYS A 636 30.86 9.75 -1.02
N PHE A 637 30.13 9.40 -2.08
CA PHE A 637 29.87 10.28 -3.22
C PHE A 637 28.43 10.82 -3.21
N LYS A 638 28.29 12.13 -3.01
CA LYS A 638 26.97 12.79 -2.93
C LYS A 638 26.69 13.58 -4.20
N VAL A 639 25.55 13.30 -4.80
CA VAL A 639 24.96 14.05 -5.91
C VAL A 639 23.65 14.66 -5.41
N ALA A 640 23.46 15.96 -5.64
CA ALA A 640 22.23 16.65 -5.24
C ALA A 640 21.07 16.18 -6.14
N ASP A 641 19.88 16.04 -5.56
CA ASP A 641 18.71 15.53 -6.30
C ASP A 641 18.21 16.51 -7.39
N THR A 642 18.64 17.77 -7.34
CA THR A 642 18.37 18.80 -8.35
C THR A 642 19.24 18.69 -9.59
N VAL A 643 20.28 17.82 -9.58
CA VAL A 643 21.14 17.61 -10.74
C VAL A 643 20.38 16.78 -11.76
N ASP A 644 20.22 17.32 -12.96
CA ASP A 644 19.70 16.57 -14.09
C ASP A 644 20.76 15.61 -14.61
N VAL A 645 20.32 14.38 -14.90
CA VAL A 645 21.19 13.32 -15.42
C VAL A 645 20.97 13.21 -16.91
N ASP A 646 22.04 13.40 -17.66
CA ASP A 646 22.12 13.18 -19.10
C ASP A 646 23.53 12.69 -19.48
N PHE A 647 23.60 11.89 -20.53
CA PHE A 647 24.82 11.29 -21.04
C PHE A 647 24.63 10.83 -22.49
N GLY A 648 25.74 10.77 -23.25
CA GLY A 648 25.79 10.19 -24.58
C GLY A 648 25.70 8.67 -24.54
N ILE A 649 25.09 8.08 -25.57
CA ILE A 649 24.98 6.64 -25.78
C ILE A 649 25.48 6.36 -27.18
N GLU A 650 26.44 5.43 -27.31
CA GLU A 650 27.06 5.05 -28.57
C GLU A 650 26.87 3.56 -28.88
N LEU A 651 26.53 3.26 -30.13
CA LEU A 651 26.64 1.94 -30.73
C LEU A 651 27.90 1.92 -31.60
N ILE A 652 28.89 1.14 -31.19
CA ILE A 652 30.17 1.00 -31.87
C ILE A 652 30.11 -0.24 -32.76
N THR A 653 30.38 -0.06 -34.04
CA THR A 653 30.41 -1.12 -35.06
C THR A 653 31.85 -1.40 -35.49
N GLU A 654 32.05 -2.18 -36.57
CA GLU A 654 33.39 -2.35 -37.14
C GLU A 654 33.95 -1.09 -37.80
N PHE A 655 33.08 -0.27 -38.39
CA PHE A 655 33.49 0.83 -39.26
C PHE A 655 33.09 2.21 -38.72
N ASP A 656 31.99 2.26 -37.95
CA ASP A 656 31.36 3.51 -37.50
C ASP A 656 31.02 3.48 -36.01
N THR A 657 30.94 4.68 -35.42
CA THR A 657 30.36 4.93 -34.11
C THR A 657 29.10 5.77 -34.29
N LEU A 658 27.97 5.26 -33.84
CA LEU A 658 26.68 5.92 -33.95
C LEU A 658 26.25 6.41 -32.57
N SER A 659 25.86 7.67 -32.43
CA SER A 659 25.62 8.29 -31.12
C SER A 659 24.29 9.01 -30.99
N THR A 660 23.78 9.08 -29.76
CA THR A 660 22.64 9.93 -29.37
C THR A 660 22.76 10.32 -27.89
N SER A 661 21.83 11.12 -27.36
CA SER A 661 21.76 11.53 -25.95
C SER A 661 20.51 10.99 -25.27
N LEU A 662 20.63 10.66 -23.98
CA LEU A 662 19.52 10.21 -23.15
C LEU A 662 18.39 11.25 -23.09
N ALA A 663 18.72 12.52 -22.87
CA ALA A 663 17.75 13.60 -22.67
C ALA A 663 16.79 13.79 -23.87
N ASN A 664 17.20 13.37 -25.07
CA ASN A 664 16.31 13.35 -26.21
C ASN A 664 15.09 12.46 -25.96
N TYR A 665 15.24 11.30 -25.30
CA TYR A 665 14.18 10.28 -25.16
C TYR A 665 13.57 10.23 -23.78
N LYS A 666 14.34 10.55 -22.75
CA LYS A 666 13.90 10.44 -21.37
C LYS A 666 14.68 11.38 -20.48
N LYS A 667 13.95 12.14 -19.67
CA LYS A 667 14.50 12.82 -18.50
C LYS A 667 14.33 11.90 -17.30
N LEU A 668 15.41 11.54 -16.60
CA LEU A 668 15.30 10.71 -15.39
C LEU A 668 14.69 11.50 -14.25
N ALA A 669 13.64 10.94 -13.65
CA ALA A 669 12.96 11.55 -12.54
C ALA A 669 13.88 11.66 -11.30
N PRO A 670 13.66 12.69 -10.45
CA PRO A 670 14.37 12.82 -9.19
C PRO A 670 13.97 11.70 -8.21
N LYS A 671 14.75 11.55 -7.14
CA LYS A 671 14.42 10.60 -6.06
C LYS A 671 13.10 11.00 -5.41
N LEU A 672 12.14 10.08 -5.42
CA LEU A 672 10.82 10.30 -4.81
C LEU A 672 10.90 10.14 -3.29
N LYS A 673 11.33 11.21 -2.62
CA LYS A 673 11.41 11.26 -1.15
C LYS A 673 10.04 11.44 -0.52
N VAL A 674 9.80 10.77 0.60
CA VAL A 674 8.52 10.79 1.32
C VAL A 674 8.70 10.94 2.83
N LYS A 675 7.66 11.45 3.49
CA LYS A 675 7.53 11.49 4.96
C LYS A 675 6.13 11.02 5.32
N TYR A 676 6.01 9.82 5.89
CA TYR A 676 4.73 9.15 6.14
C TYR A 676 4.00 9.67 7.37
N MET A 677 4.73 10.00 8.43
CA MET A 677 4.16 10.49 9.69
C MET A 677 4.50 11.97 9.88
N LYS A 678 3.59 12.73 10.48
CA LYS A 678 3.78 14.16 10.78
C LYS A 678 5.01 14.40 11.67
N LEU A 679 5.23 13.50 12.62
CA LEU A 679 6.30 13.56 13.60
C LEU A 679 7.49 12.69 13.15
N ASP A 680 8.70 13.25 13.18
CA ASP A 680 9.90 12.59 12.65
C ASP A 680 10.23 11.31 13.41
N GLU A 681 10.05 11.30 14.73
CA GLU A 681 10.25 10.14 15.61
C GLU A 681 9.40 8.91 15.22
N MET A 682 8.30 9.11 14.49
CA MET A 682 7.39 8.04 14.08
C MET A 682 7.70 7.48 12.68
N ASN A 683 8.70 8.01 11.96
CA ASN A 683 9.00 7.58 10.58
C ASN A 683 9.98 6.40 10.50
N GLY A 684 10.62 6.00 11.60
CA GLY A 684 11.68 4.98 11.59
C GLY A 684 11.22 3.57 11.15
N SER A 685 9.94 3.24 11.31
CA SER A 685 9.41 1.91 10.94
C SER A 685 9.20 1.69 9.44
N PHE A 686 9.26 2.74 8.63
CA PHE A 686 9.04 2.66 7.18
C PHE A 686 10.33 2.44 6.37
N GLY A 687 11.47 2.34 7.06
CA GLY A 687 12.78 2.22 6.42
C GLY A 687 13.28 3.55 5.87
N GLY A 688 13.89 3.51 4.68
CA GLY A 688 14.37 4.71 3.98
C GLY A 688 13.22 5.65 3.58
N ASN A 689 13.53 6.94 3.46
CA ASN A 689 12.55 7.93 2.96
C ASN A 689 12.42 7.95 1.43
N TRP A 690 13.13 7.07 0.71
CA TRP A 690 13.02 6.84 -0.73
C TRP A 690 13.58 5.44 -1.05
N GLU A 691 13.36 4.96 -2.26
CA GLU A 691 14.01 3.76 -2.81
C GLU A 691 14.37 3.99 -4.28
N ILE A 692 15.29 3.20 -4.81
CA ILE A 692 15.59 3.20 -6.24
C ILE A 692 14.38 2.59 -6.95
N ALA A 693 13.64 3.39 -7.70
CA ALA A 693 12.64 2.89 -8.64
C ALA A 693 13.17 3.16 -10.04
N THR A 694 13.45 2.09 -10.79
CA THR A 694 14.01 2.18 -12.13
C THR A 694 12.93 2.50 -13.15
N GLU A 695 13.35 3.17 -14.20
CA GLU A 695 12.52 3.55 -15.32
C GLU A 695 13.04 2.91 -16.60
N SER A 696 12.13 2.38 -17.42
CA SER A 696 12.51 1.90 -18.74
C SER A 696 12.78 3.06 -19.69
N VAL A 697 13.82 2.90 -20.48
CA VAL A 697 14.25 3.79 -21.55
C VAL A 697 14.21 2.99 -22.84
N SER A 698 13.66 3.56 -23.90
CA SER A 698 13.63 2.95 -25.22
C SER A 698 14.05 3.99 -26.25
N ILE A 699 15.10 3.65 -27.01
CA ILE A 699 15.73 4.55 -28.00
C ILE A 699 15.59 3.91 -29.37
N PRO A 700 14.80 4.49 -30.29
CA PRO A 700 14.62 3.96 -31.64
C PRO A 700 15.95 3.85 -32.39
N LEU A 701 16.22 2.75 -33.08
CA LEU A 701 17.48 2.56 -33.80
C LEU A 701 17.72 3.63 -34.88
N GLN A 702 16.65 4.12 -35.52
CA GLN A 702 16.74 5.21 -36.51
C GLN A 702 17.36 6.48 -35.92
N SER A 703 17.27 6.67 -34.60
CA SER A 703 17.87 7.81 -33.92
C SER A 703 19.40 7.80 -33.92
N PHE A 704 20.00 6.62 -34.09
CA PHE A 704 21.44 6.46 -34.26
C PHE A 704 21.87 6.69 -35.73
N GLY A 705 20.93 6.99 -36.63
CA GLY A 705 21.20 7.24 -38.05
C GLY A 705 21.36 5.96 -38.89
N ALA A 706 20.93 4.80 -38.38
CA ALA A 706 20.98 3.53 -39.10
C ALA A 706 19.72 2.67 -38.88
N ASP A 707 19.29 1.97 -39.93
CA ASP A 707 18.14 1.05 -39.87
C ASP A 707 18.51 -0.32 -39.29
N SER A 708 19.73 -0.79 -39.54
CA SER A 708 20.31 -2.00 -38.97
C SER A 708 21.84 -1.93 -39.00
N VAL A 709 22.46 -2.34 -37.91
CA VAL A 709 23.91 -2.43 -37.72
C VAL A 709 24.32 -3.66 -36.93
N ASP A 710 25.56 -4.11 -37.13
CA ASP A 710 26.20 -5.12 -36.29
C ASP A 710 26.98 -4.41 -35.18
N VAL A 711 26.46 -4.46 -33.96
CA VAL A 711 27.00 -3.78 -32.79
C VAL A 711 28.12 -4.62 -32.20
N LYS A 712 29.33 -4.07 -32.10
CA LYS A 712 30.48 -4.68 -31.40
C LYS A 712 30.56 -4.22 -29.95
N SER A 713 30.16 -2.99 -29.66
CA SER A 713 30.15 -2.47 -28.30
C SER A 713 29.04 -1.43 -28.12
N ILE A 714 28.50 -1.38 -26.90
CA ILE A 714 27.59 -0.33 -26.44
C ILE A 714 28.38 0.50 -25.42
N ARG A 715 28.50 1.81 -25.64
CA ARG A 715 29.20 2.71 -24.74
C ARG A 715 28.28 3.79 -24.20
N PHE A 716 28.36 4.01 -22.89
CA PHE A 716 27.72 5.10 -22.19
C PHE A 716 28.77 6.16 -21.86
N ILE A 717 28.64 7.37 -22.41
CA ILE A 717 29.60 8.47 -22.25
C ILE A 717 28.98 9.54 -21.35
N PHE A 718 29.54 9.72 -20.17
CA PHE A 718 29.02 10.67 -19.18
C PHE A 718 29.55 12.09 -19.42
N ASP A 719 29.26 12.67 -20.58
CA ASP A 719 29.77 13.97 -21.04
C ASP A 719 28.77 15.13 -20.96
N GLN A 720 27.46 14.85 -21.01
CA GLN A 720 26.43 15.89 -21.04
C GLN A 720 26.22 16.53 -19.66
N SER A 721 26.01 15.72 -18.62
CA SER A 721 25.93 16.19 -17.24
C SER A 721 27.28 16.07 -16.56
N LYS A 722 27.70 17.11 -15.84
CA LYS A 722 29.00 17.15 -15.14
C LYS A 722 29.15 16.09 -14.06
N LYS A 723 28.04 15.71 -13.44
CA LYS A 723 28.02 14.87 -12.25
C LYS A 723 26.74 14.06 -12.22
N GLY A 724 26.83 12.79 -11.87
CA GLY A 724 25.66 11.94 -11.75
C GLY A 724 25.96 10.64 -11.04
N LEU A 725 24.88 9.96 -10.63
CA LEU A 725 24.95 8.66 -9.99
C LEU A 725 23.68 7.88 -10.31
N ILE A 726 23.83 6.80 -11.07
CA ILE A 726 22.73 5.99 -11.60
C ILE A 726 22.89 4.52 -11.24
N ALA A 727 21.78 3.82 -11.22
CA ALA A 727 21.69 2.39 -11.41
C ALA A 727 21.30 2.14 -12.88
N LEU A 728 22.03 1.26 -13.56
CA LEU A 728 21.79 0.83 -14.94
C LEU A 728 21.62 -0.68 -14.98
N ASP A 729 20.58 -1.15 -15.67
CA ASP A 729 20.22 -2.57 -15.73
C ASP A 729 19.41 -2.90 -17.02
N ASN A 730 19.22 -4.18 -17.34
CA ASN A 730 18.41 -4.72 -18.44
C ASN A 730 18.70 -4.09 -19.81
N ILE A 731 19.98 -4.03 -20.18
CA ILE A 731 20.42 -3.49 -21.47
C ILE A 731 20.16 -4.52 -22.55
N GLY A 732 19.53 -4.12 -23.66
CA GLY A 732 19.18 -5.03 -24.74
C GLY A 732 18.52 -4.35 -25.94
N PHE A 733 17.90 -5.14 -26.80
CA PHE A 733 17.17 -4.63 -27.97
C PHE A 733 15.76 -5.21 -28.04
N ARG A 734 14.78 -4.42 -28.47
CA ARG A 734 13.40 -4.88 -28.68
C ARG A 734 13.12 -5.09 -30.17
N LYS A 735 12.47 -6.20 -30.50
CA LYS A 735 12.02 -6.56 -31.86
C LYS A 735 10.80 -5.74 -32.29
N PHE A 736 10.49 -5.79 -33.60
CA PHE A 736 9.32 -5.13 -34.19
C PHE A 736 7.96 -5.61 -33.65
#